data_AF-A0A9Q0CV45-F1
#
_entry.id   AF-A0A9Q0CV45-F1
#
_cell.length_a   1.000
_cell.length_b   1.000
_cell.length_c   1.000
_cell.angle_alpha   90.00
_cell.angle_beta   90.00
_cell.angle_gamma   90.00
#
_symmetry.space_group_name_H-M   'P 1'
#
loop_
_entity.id
_entity.type
_entity.pdbx_description
1 polymer ?
#
loop_
_entity_poly.entity_id
_entity_poly.type
_entity_poly.pdbx_seq_one_letter_code
_entity_poly.pdbx_strand_id
1 'polypeptide(L)'
;MVLHHSDQPPPQSPSSCIPDPGTPIVPPVQDMEASRVLLAPHLGMEFATLDEAWLYWRNYGGSVGFGVRKHAGKKGKDQVYTSYKYVCQSEGLREKDKRDHLTKIPRAETRTNCQVFLKVKLHRDCKQYKVVSYETNHNHQLQKPEACHLIPSQREVSEIARIDILLAESSGIRPRETHELLSRQAGGVRSIGYTSDDLNNCLRDKRREAMQYGAAVAITKYFAKRASENSFFQHFEDITENQEIANILWMDGKMIAAYARFGDVVIFDTTFGTNKEKWGFGTFVGFNHFREIVIFGAALICDQSTNSFEWVFTKFLKAHGGKRPITIFTDQETAIGNALEQVMPDTKHGLCVWHIYQNCQKRFMALKKRGIDISGEFSKCMFNYEDGDDFEEAIKELVAKLEDEEDLRWIKFIYGCKEKWAYCFMKNVYTLGIRSTQASESFNSTLKRYLNCKLDVNRFVEQFERVVDEKSEKEIKSEYDMRRKTPRMGLNVPILCETGKLYTPKIFELFQREYELSGSAYIEAIDGNTFLVGMCDISSKECSGKSRQVVWNRDDQSIACSCKKFERVGILCCHALKVLDREDIKIIPPRYILKRWTQDAKDESIVDREGRVVIEDAMLDARNRHAQMMRELAPTCDMVCHDEGQSQFVINALRSIREKVEEIYGNPSSRTYDGGEDKENRQPENSLRLKKKDGDKRSKRKKAWNENLSRRKKSNGRCISSSQPLIR
;
A
#
# COMPACT_ATOMS: atom_id res chain seq x y z
N MET A 1 7.78 -24.26 46.64
CA MET A 1 7.90 -25.25 47.71
C MET A 1 6.95 -26.39 47.41
N VAL A 2 7.43 -27.63 47.52
CA VAL A 2 6.62 -28.86 47.40
C VAL A 2 6.09 -29.20 48.79
N LEU A 3 4.82 -29.60 48.92
CA LEU A 3 4.38 -30.63 49.86
C LEU A 3 3.16 -31.37 49.30
N HIS A 4 3.11 -32.68 49.56
CA HIS A 4 2.10 -33.66 49.15
C HIS A 4 1.50 -34.31 50.42
N HIS A 5 0.50 -35.19 50.24
CA HIS A 5 -0.08 -36.15 51.21
C HIS A 5 -1.16 -35.63 52.19
N SER A 6 -2.14 -36.43 52.63
CA SER A 6 -2.79 -37.63 52.03
C SER A 6 -4.10 -37.97 52.78
N ASP A 7 -5.04 -38.56 52.03
CA ASP A 7 -6.09 -39.56 52.36
C ASP A 7 -6.47 -39.91 53.83
N GLN A 8 -7.78 -39.96 54.13
CA GLN A 8 -8.56 -41.18 54.51
C GLN A 8 -10.05 -40.85 54.88
N PRO A 9 -11.00 -41.83 54.91
CA PRO A 9 -12.43 -41.59 54.58
C PRO A 9 -13.45 -41.90 55.75
N PRO A 10 -14.68 -42.44 55.54
CA PRO A 10 -15.95 -41.69 55.60
C PRO A 10 -16.97 -42.22 56.64
N PRO A 11 -18.22 -41.72 56.66
CA PRO A 11 -19.38 -42.54 57.05
C PRO A 11 -20.54 -42.55 56.03
N GLN A 12 -21.53 -43.42 56.29
CA GLN A 12 -22.44 -43.99 55.29
C GLN A 12 -23.84 -43.33 55.19
N SER A 13 -24.55 -43.67 54.11
CA SER A 13 -25.92 -43.28 53.72
C SER A 13 -27.05 -43.84 54.60
N PRO A 14 -28.31 -43.41 54.35
CA PRO A 14 -29.30 -44.40 53.92
C PRO A 14 -30.15 -44.02 52.67
N SER A 15 -30.67 -45.08 52.04
CA SER A 15 -31.66 -45.19 50.94
C SER A 15 -32.82 -44.17 50.98
N SER A 16 -33.48 -43.75 49.89
CA SER A 16 -33.96 -44.45 48.67
C SER A 16 -34.33 -43.39 47.58
N CYS A 17 -34.81 -43.66 46.35
CA CYS A 17 -35.24 -44.89 45.66
C CYS A 17 -35.02 -44.76 44.11
N ILE A 18 -35.46 -45.73 43.30
CA ILE A 18 -35.29 -45.78 41.81
C ILE A 18 -36.61 -46.19 41.12
N PRO A 19 -36.83 -45.79 39.85
CA PRO A 19 -37.32 -46.71 38.82
C PRO A 19 -36.40 -46.78 37.58
N ASP A 20 -36.33 -47.97 36.97
CA ASP A 20 -35.39 -48.37 35.89
C ASP A 20 -35.51 -47.62 34.56
N PRO A 21 -34.39 -47.46 33.82
CA PRO A 21 -34.35 -47.43 32.36
C PRO A 21 -33.97 -48.81 31.78
N GLY A 22 -34.88 -49.40 31.00
CA GLY A 22 -34.68 -50.72 30.38
C GLY A 22 -33.56 -50.79 29.34
N THR A 23 -32.93 -51.95 29.24
CA THR A 23 -31.82 -52.27 28.33
C THR A 23 -32.24 -52.38 26.86
N PRO A 24 -31.45 -51.84 25.90
CA PRO A 24 -31.37 -52.40 24.56
C PRO A 24 -30.12 -53.26 24.39
N ILE A 25 -30.32 -54.45 23.81
CA ILE A 25 -29.29 -55.46 23.56
C ILE A 25 -28.28 -54.96 22.51
N VAL A 26 -26.99 -55.18 22.76
CA VAL A 26 -25.90 -54.95 21.79
C VAL A 26 -25.90 -56.05 20.72
N PRO A 27 -26.09 -55.75 19.42
CA PRO A 27 -25.79 -56.69 18.35
C PRO A 27 -24.27 -56.74 18.09
N PRO A 28 -23.71 -57.87 17.62
CA PRO A 28 -22.27 -58.04 17.48
C PRO A 28 -21.67 -57.22 16.33
N VAL A 29 -20.40 -56.86 16.49
CA VAL A 29 -19.58 -56.16 15.50
C VAL A 29 -19.47 -56.98 14.21
N GLN A 30 -19.87 -56.39 13.08
CA GLN A 30 -19.51 -56.85 11.73
C GLN A 30 -19.14 -55.63 10.86
N ASP A 31 -17.87 -55.61 10.44
CA ASP A 31 -17.27 -54.91 9.29
C ASP A 31 -17.82 -53.53 8.88
N MET A 32 -17.38 -52.48 9.59
CA MET A 32 -17.47 -51.09 9.12
C MET A 32 -16.31 -50.69 8.19
N GLU A 33 -16.16 -51.37 7.05
CA GLU A 33 -15.37 -50.88 5.89
C GLU A 33 -16.29 -50.57 4.68
N ALA A 34 -17.37 -49.83 4.92
CA ALA A 34 -18.23 -49.27 3.87
C ALA A 34 -17.89 -47.79 3.63
N SER A 35 -16.92 -47.52 2.75
CA SER A 35 -16.55 -46.16 2.35
C SER A 35 -17.73 -45.42 1.70
N ARG A 36 -17.82 -44.10 1.92
CA ARG A 36 -18.92 -43.20 1.49
C ARG A 36 -19.15 -43.22 -0.04
N VAL A 37 -20.00 -44.10 -0.53
CA VAL A 37 -20.56 -44.03 -1.89
C VAL A 37 -21.91 -43.31 -1.82
N LEU A 38 -22.06 -42.23 -2.60
CA LEU A 38 -23.36 -41.56 -2.74
C LEU A 38 -24.39 -42.49 -3.37
N LEU A 39 -25.63 -42.42 -2.90
CA LEU A 39 -26.71 -43.31 -3.30
C LEU A 39 -26.81 -43.35 -4.84
N ALA A 40 -26.68 -44.56 -5.40
CA ALA A 40 -26.54 -44.76 -6.83
C ALA A 40 -27.77 -44.24 -7.60
N PRO A 41 -27.60 -43.72 -8.82
CA PRO A 41 -28.70 -43.17 -9.58
C PRO A 41 -29.76 -44.24 -9.82
N HIS A 42 -31.02 -43.90 -9.58
CA HIS A 42 -32.17 -44.76 -9.82
C HIS A 42 -33.28 -43.99 -10.54
N LEU A 43 -34.21 -44.73 -11.17
CA LEU A 43 -35.37 -44.12 -11.82
C LEU A 43 -36.24 -43.42 -10.77
N GLY A 44 -36.81 -42.27 -11.15
CA GLY A 44 -37.71 -41.50 -10.29
C GLY A 44 -37.04 -40.59 -9.27
N MET A 45 -35.71 -40.65 -9.07
CA MET A 45 -34.98 -39.72 -8.19
C MET A 45 -35.24 -38.26 -8.59
N GLU A 46 -35.52 -37.39 -7.61
CA GLU A 46 -36.06 -36.03 -7.82
C GLU A 46 -35.07 -34.94 -7.40
N PHE A 47 -35.09 -33.81 -8.13
CA PHE A 47 -34.31 -32.60 -7.85
C PHE A 47 -35.20 -31.38 -8.09
N ALA A 48 -35.13 -30.35 -7.25
CA ALA A 48 -35.86 -29.11 -7.47
C ALA A 48 -35.29 -28.32 -8.66
N THR A 49 -33.97 -28.39 -8.88
CA THR A 49 -33.28 -27.67 -9.97
C THR A 49 -32.33 -28.53 -10.79
N LEU A 50 -31.94 -28.05 -11.98
CA LEU A 50 -30.87 -28.68 -12.78
C LEU A 50 -29.48 -28.53 -12.16
N ASP A 51 -29.29 -27.57 -11.25
CA ASP A 51 -28.01 -27.37 -10.57
C ASP A 51 -27.88 -28.33 -9.38
N GLU A 52 -28.96 -28.68 -8.69
CA GLU A 52 -29.00 -29.83 -7.77
C GLU A 52 -28.72 -31.15 -8.50
N ALA A 53 -29.39 -31.40 -9.64
CA ALA A 53 -29.16 -32.60 -10.45
C ALA A 53 -27.70 -32.68 -10.95
N TRP A 54 -27.10 -31.53 -11.30
CA TRP A 54 -25.70 -31.43 -11.69
C TRP A 54 -24.75 -31.66 -10.50
N LEU A 55 -25.05 -31.08 -9.33
CA LEU A 55 -24.25 -31.23 -8.11
C LEU A 55 -24.26 -32.69 -7.64
N TYR A 56 -25.43 -33.34 -7.64
CA TYR A 56 -25.55 -34.78 -7.38
C TYR A 56 -24.67 -35.59 -8.34
N TRP A 57 -24.76 -35.35 -9.65
CA TRP A 57 -23.98 -36.11 -10.64
C TRP A 57 -22.47 -35.87 -10.52
N ARG A 58 -22.04 -34.63 -10.24
CA ARG A 58 -20.65 -34.28 -9.92
C ARG A 58 -20.16 -35.06 -8.72
N ASN A 59 -20.90 -35.04 -7.62
CA ASN A 59 -20.51 -35.66 -6.37
C ASN A 59 -20.50 -37.20 -6.49
N TYR A 60 -21.52 -37.80 -7.13
CA TYR A 60 -21.58 -39.22 -7.44
C TYR A 60 -20.35 -39.66 -8.26
N GLY A 61 -20.07 -38.97 -9.37
CA GLY A 61 -18.88 -39.23 -10.18
C GLY A 61 -17.57 -39.09 -9.40
N GLY A 62 -17.48 -38.13 -8.49
CA GLY A 62 -16.34 -37.96 -7.58
C GLY A 62 -16.16 -39.14 -6.61
N SER A 63 -17.25 -39.62 -6.01
CA SER A 63 -17.24 -40.77 -5.08
C SER A 63 -16.90 -42.10 -5.77
N VAL A 64 -17.31 -42.27 -7.04
CA VAL A 64 -17.05 -43.48 -7.83
C VAL A 64 -15.72 -43.43 -8.60
N GLY A 65 -15.14 -42.24 -8.80
CA GLY A 65 -13.82 -42.06 -9.43
C GLY A 65 -13.83 -41.74 -10.93
N PHE A 66 -14.87 -41.07 -11.44
CA PHE A 66 -14.92 -40.57 -12.83
C PHE A 66 -15.23 -39.07 -12.94
N GLY A 67 -14.70 -38.46 -14.00
CA GLY A 67 -15.06 -37.09 -14.37
C GLY A 67 -16.41 -37.02 -15.07
N VAL A 68 -17.12 -35.91 -14.93
CA VAL A 68 -18.45 -35.69 -15.52
C VAL A 68 -18.49 -34.49 -16.47
N ARG A 69 -19.38 -34.54 -17.47
CA ARG A 69 -19.65 -33.45 -18.41
C ARG A 69 -21.16 -33.22 -18.59
N LYS A 70 -21.54 -31.96 -18.80
CA LYS A 70 -22.86 -31.59 -19.36
C LYS A 70 -22.84 -31.93 -20.87
N HIS A 71 -23.79 -32.73 -21.38
CA HIS A 71 -23.82 -33.16 -22.79
C HIS A 71 -24.83 -32.34 -23.60
N ALA A 72 -26.13 -32.50 -23.36
CA ALA A 72 -27.17 -31.76 -24.08
C ALA A 72 -28.43 -31.60 -23.24
N GLY A 73 -29.10 -30.46 -23.41
CA GLY A 73 -30.43 -30.19 -22.85
C GLY A 73 -31.42 -29.80 -23.93
N LYS A 74 -32.68 -30.19 -23.77
CA LYS A 74 -33.80 -29.72 -24.60
C LYS A 74 -34.54 -28.64 -23.85
N LYS A 75 -34.80 -27.50 -24.50
CA LYS A 75 -35.65 -26.43 -23.97
C LYS A 75 -37.09 -26.56 -24.47
N GLY A 76 -38.03 -26.12 -23.65
CA GLY A 76 -39.43 -25.91 -24.04
C GLY A 76 -39.62 -24.56 -24.74
N LYS A 77 -40.87 -24.25 -25.09
CA LYS A 77 -41.27 -22.96 -25.69
C LYS A 77 -41.04 -21.77 -24.74
N ASP A 78 -41.02 -22.07 -23.45
CA ASP A 78 -40.77 -21.20 -22.29
C ASP A 78 -39.26 -20.95 -22.02
N GLN A 79 -38.35 -21.40 -22.89
CA GLN A 79 -36.88 -21.38 -22.71
C GLN A 79 -36.36 -22.18 -21.49
N VAL A 80 -37.23 -22.79 -20.70
CA VAL A 80 -36.89 -23.69 -19.58
C VAL A 80 -36.42 -25.02 -20.14
N TYR A 81 -35.40 -25.63 -19.55
CA TYR A 81 -34.94 -26.95 -19.94
C TYR A 81 -35.97 -28.02 -19.53
N THR A 82 -36.62 -28.66 -20.50
CA THR A 82 -37.55 -29.79 -20.25
C THR A 82 -36.81 -31.10 -19.99
N SER A 83 -35.54 -31.21 -20.38
CA SER A 83 -34.70 -32.38 -20.10
C SER A 83 -33.21 -32.06 -20.24
N TYR A 84 -32.36 -32.76 -19.48
CA TYR A 84 -30.90 -32.66 -19.58
C TYR A 84 -30.23 -34.03 -19.52
N LYS A 85 -29.13 -34.22 -20.28
CA LYS A 85 -28.24 -35.40 -20.21
C LYS A 85 -26.86 -34.97 -19.71
N TYR A 86 -26.40 -35.59 -18.62
CA TYR A 86 -25.04 -35.53 -18.13
C TYR A 86 -24.33 -36.85 -18.45
N VAL A 87 -23.02 -36.84 -18.69
CA VAL A 87 -22.24 -38.00 -19.16
C VAL A 87 -20.92 -38.12 -18.42
N CYS A 88 -20.27 -39.28 -18.52
CA CYS A 88 -18.87 -39.45 -18.15
C CYS A 88 -17.94 -38.59 -19.02
N GLN A 89 -16.81 -38.14 -18.49
CA GLN A 89 -15.81 -37.36 -19.22
C GLN A 89 -15.28 -38.10 -20.45
N SER A 90 -15.12 -39.42 -20.36
CA SER A 90 -14.63 -40.29 -21.44
C SER A 90 -15.69 -40.72 -22.46
N GLU A 91 -16.90 -40.14 -22.41
CA GLU A 91 -17.96 -40.36 -23.39
C GLU A 91 -17.60 -39.85 -24.80
N GLY A 92 -18.18 -40.51 -25.81
CA GLY A 92 -17.96 -40.23 -27.23
C GLY A 92 -16.56 -40.61 -27.72
N LEU A 93 -16.25 -40.24 -28.96
CA LEU A 93 -14.90 -40.33 -29.54
C LEU A 93 -14.34 -38.92 -29.74
N ARG A 94 -13.02 -38.78 -29.85
CA ARG A 94 -12.39 -37.51 -30.25
C ARG A 94 -12.38 -37.43 -31.78
N GLU A 95 -12.83 -36.31 -32.32
CA GLU A 95 -12.67 -36.02 -33.74
C GLU A 95 -11.20 -35.75 -34.07
N LYS A 96 -10.74 -36.16 -35.25
CA LYS A 96 -9.36 -35.93 -35.71
C LYS A 96 -9.06 -34.43 -35.71
N ASP A 97 -8.07 -33.95 -34.95
CA ASP A 97 -7.72 -32.53 -34.97
C ASP A 97 -6.99 -32.23 -36.29
N LYS A 98 -7.54 -31.30 -37.07
CA LYS A 98 -6.99 -30.92 -38.37
C LYS A 98 -5.54 -30.38 -38.27
N ARG A 99 -5.05 -30.10 -37.07
CA ARG A 99 -3.68 -29.60 -36.77
C ARG A 99 -2.77 -30.65 -36.11
N ASP A 100 -3.19 -31.90 -35.93
CA ASP A 100 -2.35 -32.93 -35.29
C ASP A 100 -0.98 -33.07 -36.01
N HIS A 101 -0.97 -32.97 -37.34
CA HIS A 101 0.25 -33.00 -38.17
C HIS A 101 1.24 -31.82 -37.95
N LEU A 102 0.82 -30.74 -37.29
CA LEU A 102 1.67 -29.59 -36.92
C LEU A 102 2.04 -29.58 -35.43
N THR A 103 1.51 -30.51 -34.65
CA THR A 103 1.54 -30.46 -33.19
C THR A 103 2.71 -31.28 -32.63
N LYS A 104 3.78 -30.60 -32.21
CA LYS A 104 5.01 -31.24 -31.69
C LYS A 104 4.82 -32.05 -30.40
N ILE A 105 3.74 -31.82 -29.65
CA ILE A 105 3.37 -32.56 -28.43
C ILE A 105 1.86 -32.83 -28.49
N PRO A 106 1.41 -33.98 -29.03
CA PRO A 106 -0.01 -34.29 -29.14
C PRO A 106 -0.64 -34.49 -27.76
N ARG A 107 -1.89 -34.05 -27.59
CA ARG A 107 -2.64 -34.32 -26.36
C ARG A 107 -3.05 -35.79 -26.34
N ALA A 108 -2.80 -36.47 -25.22
CA ALA A 108 -3.22 -37.84 -24.98
C ALA A 108 -4.74 -38.01 -25.19
N GLU A 109 -5.14 -39.18 -25.69
CA GLU A 109 -6.56 -39.51 -25.83
C GLU A 109 -7.17 -39.82 -24.46
N THR A 110 -8.40 -39.34 -24.24
CA THR A 110 -9.14 -39.50 -22.98
C THR A 110 -10.58 -39.96 -23.19
N ARG A 111 -11.06 -39.99 -24.44
CA ARG A 111 -12.38 -40.49 -24.82
C ARG A 111 -12.30 -41.95 -25.24
N THR A 112 -13.10 -42.80 -24.58
CA THR A 112 -13.15 -44.25 -24.80
C THR A 112 -14.50 -44.70 -25.37
N ASN A 113 -15.34 -43.77 -25.81
CA ASN A 113 -16.75 -44.00 -26.13
C ASN A 113 -17.55 -44.58 -24.95
N CYS A 114 -17.23 -44.12 -23.73
CA CYS A 114 -17.94 -44.52 -22.50
C CYS A 114 -19.43 -44.18 -22.59
N GLN A 115 -20.30 -45.11 -22.22
CA GLN A 115 -21.76 -44.94 -22.31
C GLN A 115 -22.41 -44.49 -20.99
N VAL A 116 -21.64 -44.22 -19.94
CA VAL A 116 -22.18 -43.77 -18.64
C VAL A 116 -22.84 -42.40 -18.74
N PHE A 117 -24.09 -42.30 -18.30
CA PHE A 117 -24.88 -41.07 -18.31
C PHE A 117 -25.97 -41.02 -17.23
N LEU A 118 -26.41 -39.80 -16.92
CA LEU A 118 -27.62 -39.51 -16.17
C LEU A 118 -28.53 -38.61 -17.01
N LYS A 119 -29.82 -38.95 -17.13
CA LYS A 119 -30.80 -38.14 -17.87
C LYS A 119 -31.97 -37.77 -16.97
N VAL A 120 -32.21 -36.47 -16.85
CA VAL A 120 -33.33 -35.89 -16.10
C VAL A 120 -34.36 -35.26 -17.03
N LYS A 121 -35.63 -35.26 -16.63
CA LYS A 121 -36.72 -34.51 -17.28
C LYS A 121 -37.50 -33.70 -16.25
N LEU A 122 -37.96 -32.52 -16.65
CA LEU A 122 -38.89 -31.71 -15.86
C LEU A 122 -40.27 -32.38 -15.84
N HIS A 123 -40.75 -32.73 -14.64
CA HIS A 123 -42.10 -33.19 -14.38
C HIS A 123 -42.96 -31.97 -14.04
N ARG A 124 -43.89 -31.61 -14.92
CA ARG A 124 -44.57 -30.30 -14.86
C ARG A 124 -45.48 -30.16 -13.64
N ASP A 125 -46.10 -31.24 -13.20
CA ASP A 125 -47.11 -31.22 -12.14
C ASP A 125 -46.52 -30.89 -10.75
N CYS A 126 -45.30 -31.36 -10.46
CA CYS A 126 -44.57 -31.06 -9.23
C CYS A 126 -43.42 -30.05 -9.43
N LYS A 127 -43.21 -29.55 -10.66
CA LYS A 127 -42.14 -28.62 -11.07
C LYS A 127 -40.70 -29.08 -10.76
N GLN A 128 -40.48 -30.38 -10.53
CA GLN A 128 -39.18 -30.98 -10.22
C GLN A 128 -38.60 -31.73 -11.42
N TYR A 129 -37.28 -31.92 -11.44
CA TYR A 129 -36.57 -32.75 -12.39
C TYR A 129 -36.45 -34.18 -11.87
N LYS A 130 -36.95 -35.17 -12.62
CA LYS A 130 -36.85 -36.59 -12.27
C LYS A 130 -35.88 -37.34 -13.18
N VAL A 131 -35.14 -38.31 -12.63
CA VAL A 131 -34.29 -39.23 -13.40
C VAL A 131 -35.17 -40.19 -14.21
N VAL A 132 -34.98 -40.21 -15.53
CA VAL A 132 -35.79 -41.02 -16.46
C VAL A 132 -35.03 -42.15 -17.15
N SER A 133 -33.71 -42.15 -17.05
CA SER A 133 -32.81 -43.17 -17.61
C SER A 133 -31.38 -42.84 -17.19
N TYR A 134 -30.57 -43.86 -16.90
CA TYR A 134 -29.16 -43.73 -16.56
C TYR A 134 -28.39 -44.98 -17.02
N GLU A 135 -27.07 -44.90 -17.02
CA GLU A 135 -26.13 -45.99 -17.26
C GLU A 135 -24.89 -45.74 -16.37
N THR A 136 -24.37 -46.78 -15.72
CA THR A 136 -23.25 -46.71 -14.75
C THR A 136 -22.07 -47.61 -15.11
N ASN A 137 -22.18 -48.46 -16.13
CA ASN A 137 -21.11 -49.37 -16.54
C ASN A 137 -20.03 -48.66 -17.37
N HIS A 138 -18.84 -48.52 -16.78
CA HIS A 138 -17.67 -47.92 -17.44
C HIS A 138 -16.91 -48.93 -18.31
N ASN A 139 -16.39 -48.47 -19.45
CA ASN A 139 -15.51 -49.25 -20.33
C ASN A 139 -14.02 -48.85 -20.20
N HIS A 140 -13.67 -48.20 -19.10
CA HIS A 140 -12.33 -47.70 -18.79
C HIS A 140 -12.09 -47.80 -17.29
N GLN A 141 -10.81 -47.82 -16.88
CA GLN A 141 -10.46 -47.82 -15.46
C GLN A 141 -10.90 -46.51 -14.79
N LEU A 142 -11.36 -46.63 -13.54
CA LEU A 142 -11.74 -45.51 -12.68
C LEU A 142 -10.53 -45.01 -11.88
N GLN A 143 -10.57 -43.74 -11.47
CA GLN A 143 -9.52 -43.17 -10.61
C GLN A 143 -9.62 -43.72 -9.19
N LYS A 144 -8.47 -43.86 -8.54
CA LYS A 144 -8.43 -44.20 -7.11
C LYS A 144 -8.95 -43.02 -6.27
N PRO A 145 -9.55 -43.24 -5.09
CA PRO A 145 -10.05 -42.18 -4.22
C PRO A 145 -9.03 -41.06 -3.95
N GLU A 146 -7.75 -41.38 -3.78
CA GLU A 146 -6.69 -40.41 -3.51
C GLU A 146 -6.43 -39.46 -4.69
N ALA A 147 -6.81 -39.86 -5.92
CA ALA A 147 -6.64 -39.09 -7.15
C ALA A 147 -7.91 -38.32 -7.57
N CYS A 148 -9.06 -38.53 -6.93
CA CYS A 148 -10.33 -37.92 -7.33
C CYS A 148 -10.29 -36.38 -7.32
N HIS A 149 -9.52 -35.76 -6.41
CA HIS A 149 -9.30 -34.31 -6.36
C HIS A 149 -8.58 -33.73 -7.60
N LEU A 150 -7.97 -34.56 -8.45
CA LEU A 150 -7.32 -34.13 -9.70
C LEU A 150 -8.28 -34.15 -10.91
N ILE A 151 -9.43 -34.82 -10.77
CA ILE A 151 -10.42 -34.95 -11.85
C ILE A 151 -10.96 -33.55 -12.23
N PRO A 152 -10.94 -33.14 -13.51
CA PRO A 152 -11.34 -31.78 -13.91
C PRO A 152 -12.74 -31.33 -13.46
N SER A 153 -13.72 -32.24 -13.37
CA SER A 153 -15.07 -31.89 -12.89
C SER A 153 -15.19 -31.79 -11.37
N GLN A 154 -14.19 -32.25 -10.63
CA GLN A 154 -14.13 -32.10 -9.16
C GLN A 154 -13.40 -30.82 -8.77
N ARG A 155 -12.51 -30.32 -9.64
CA ARG A 155 -11.70 -29.12 -9.40
C ARG A 155 -12.46 -27.82 -9.60
N GLU A 156 -12.35 -26.91 -8.65
CA GLU A 156 -13.02 -25.61 -8.66
C GLU A 156 -12.24 -24.59 -7.80
N VAL A 157 -11.88 -23.45 -8.40
CA VAL A 157 -11.38 -22.30 -7.64
C VAL A 157 -12.62 -21.52 -7.20
N SER A 158 -13.01 -21.68 -5.93
CA SER A 158 -14.14 -20.95 -5.35
C SER A 158 -13.93 -19.43 -5.37
N GLU A 159 -14.99 -18.65 -5.20
CA GLU A 159 -14.89 -17.19 -5.14
C GLU A 159 -13.97 -16.72 -4.00
N ILE A 160 -14.07 -17.36 -2.82
CA ILE A 160 -13.19 -17.11 -1.67
C ILE A 160 -11.74 -17.45 -2.02
N ALA A 161 -11.49 -18.63 -2.60
CA ALA A 161 -10.14 -19.00 -3.05
C ALA A 161 -9.59 -18.02 -4.11
N ARG A 162 -10.42 -17.51 -5.01
CA ARG A 162 -10.04 -16.44 -5.96
C ARG A 162 -9.64 -15.20 -5.18
N ILE A 163 -10.43 -14.71 -4.22
CA ILE A 163 -10.09 -13.55 -3.38
C ILE A 163 -8.73 -13.75 -2.70
N ASP A 164 -8.50 -14.90 -2.05
CA ASP A 164 -7.23 -15.19 -1.36
C ASP A 164 -6.03 -15.30 -2.30
N ILE A 165 -6.20 -15.93 -3.47
CA ILE A 165 -5.18 -15.99 -4.53
C ILE A 165 -4.78 -14.56 -4.97
N LEU A 166 -5.77 -13.68 -5.12
CA LEU A 166 -5.53 -12.30 -5.55
C LEU A 166 -4.92 -11.43 -4.43
N LEU A 167 -5.30 -11.66 -3.18
CA LEU A 167 -4.71 -11.02 -1.99
C LEU A 167 -3.25 -11.46 -1.81
N ALA A 168 -2.93 -12.73 -2.07
CA ALA A 168 -1.56 -13.23 -2.02
C ALA A 168 -0.71 -12.63 -3.16
N GLU A 169 -1.23 -12.54 -4.39
CA GLU A 169 -0.55 -11.90 -5.53
C GLU A 169 -0.28 -10.40 -5.26
N SER A 170 -1.25 -9.68 -4.69
CA SER A 170 -1.09 -8.26 -4.32
C SER A 170 -0.17 -8.08 -3.11
N SER A 171 -0.10 -9.06 -2.20
CA SER A 171 0.87 -9.06 -1.10
C SER A 171 2.31 -9.32 -1.55
N GLY A 172 2.50 -9.88 -2.76
CA GLY A 172 3.80 -10.21 -3.35
C GLY A 172 4.22 -11.68 -3.17
N ILE A 173 3.33 -12.53 -2.65
CA ILE A 173 3.54 -13.97 -2.47
C ILE A 173 3.54 -14.65 -3.84
N ARG A 174 4.44 -15.62 -4.07
CA ARG A 174 4.53 -16.30 -5.37
C ARG A 174 3.40 -17.31 -5.53
N PRO A 175 2.91 -17.58 -6.75
CA PRO A 175 1.82 -18.55 -7.00
C PRO A 175 2.01 -19.93 -6.34
N ARG A 176 3.27 -20.41 -6.27
CA ARG A 176 3.61 -21.66 -5.57
C ARG A 176 3.45 -21.55 -4.04
N GLU A 177 3.96 -20.47 -3.46
CA GLU A 177 3.86 -20.19 -2.02
C GLU A 177 2.38 -19.95 -1.63
N THR A 178 1.61 -19.31 -2.50
CA THR A 178 0.15 -19.16 -2.39
C THR A 178 -0.56 -20.52 -2.41
N HIS A 179 -0.29 -21.37 -3.41
CA HIS A 179 -0.90 -22.71 -3.47
C HIS A 179 -0.57 -23.54 -2.24
N GLU A 180 0.67 -23.46 -1.74
CA GLU A 180 1.13 -24.17 -0.55
C GLU A 180 0.46 -23.66 0.74
N LEU A 181 0.34 -22.34 0.90
CA LEU A 181 -0.34 -21.70 2.04
C LEU A 181 -1.83 -22.08 2.08
N LEU A 182 -2.54 -21.84 0.98
CA LEU A 182 -3.98 -22.13 0.87
C LEU A 182 -4.24 -23.64 0.96
N SER A 183 -3.33 -24.49 0.46
CA SER A 183 -3.41 -25.95 0.66
C SER A 183 -3.35 -26.31 2.14
N ARG A 184 -2.45 -25.70 2.93
CA ARG A 184 -2.37 -25.99 4.38
C ARG A 184 -3.62 -25.50 5.11
N GLN A 185 -4.14 -24.32 4.78
CA GLN A 185 -5.37 -23.79 5.38
C GLN A 185 -6.60 -24.66 5.08
N ALA A 186 -6.67 -25.28 3.90
CA ALA A 186 -7.74 -26.21 3.54
C ALA A 186 -7.58 -27.63 4.12
N GLY A 187 -6.56 -27.91 4.95
CA GLY A 187 -6.28 -29.25 5.47
C GLY A 187 -5.48 -30.17 4.53
N GLY A 188 -4.93 -29.64 3.44
CA GLY A 188 -3.99 -30.30 2.53
C GLY A 188 -4.28 -30.09 1.04
N VAL A 189 -3.32 -30.47 0.20
CA VAL A 189 -3.41 -30.38 -1.28
C VAL A 189 -4.60 -31.17 -1.84
N ARG A 190 -5.05 -32.22 -1.15
CA ARG A 190 -6.22 -33.03 -1.53
C ARG A 190 -7.55 -32.32 -1.24
N SER A 191 -7.57 -31.42 -0.27
CA SER A 191 -8.77 -30.80 0.31
C SER A 191 -9.04 -29.39 -0.25
N ILE A 192 -8.02 -28.71 -0.78
CA ILE A 192 -8.12 -27.35 -1.35
C ILE A 192 -9.04 -27.25 -2.57
N GLY A 193 -9.35 -28.37 -3.24
CA GLY A 193 -10.29 -28.41 -4.37
C GLY A 193 -9.74 -27.90 -5.72
N TYR A 194 -8.49 -27.48 -5.84
CA TYR A 194 -7.88 -27.03 -7.11
C TYR A 194 -6.36 -27.21 -7.17
N THR A 195 -5.80 -27.30 -8.37
CA THR A 195 -4.34 -27.46 -8.56
C THR A 195 -3.61 -26.13 -8.67
N SER A 196 -2.28 -26.18 -8.56
CA SER A 196 -1.40 -25.05 -8.88
C SER A 196 -1.62 -24.52 -10.31
N ASP A 197 -1.98 -25.37 -11.27
CA ASP A 197 -2.30 -24.92 -12.63
C ASP A 197 -3.62 -24.13 -12.68
N ASP A 198 -4.63 -24.52 -11.91
CA ASP A 198 -5.90 -23.80 -11.84
C ASP A 198 -5.71 -22.42 -11.19
N LEU A 199 -4.88 -22.33 -10.14
CA LEU A 199 -4.45 -21.06 -9.55
C LEU A 199 -3.72 -20.18 -10.59
N ASN A 200 -2.78 -20.75 -11.35
CA ASN A 200 -2.07 -20.02 -12.40
C ASN A 200 -2.99 -19.60 -13.56
N ASN A 201 -4.06 -20.35 -13.84
CA ASN A 201 -5.09 -19.98 -14.80
C ASN A 201 -5.97 -18.85 -14.26
N CYS A 202 -6.41 -18.90 -13.00
CA CYS A 202 -7.13 -17.81 -12.33
C CYS A 202 -6.33 -16.48 -12.37
N LEU A 203 -5.03 -16.52 -12.06
CA LEU A 203 -4.15 -15.35 -12.19
C LEU A 203 -4.00 -14.88 -13.65
N ARG A 204 -3.98 -15.80 -14.62
CA ARG A 204 -3.91 -15.47 -16.04
C ARG A 204 -5.20 -14.83 -16.54
N ASP A 205 -6.36 -15.30 -16.09
CA ASP A 205 -7.65 -14.77 -16.47
C ASP A 205 -7.87 -13.38 -15.88
N LYS A 206 -7.53 -13.10 -14.60
CA LYS A 206 -7.50 -11.71 -14.07
C LYS A 206 -6.63 -10.79 -14.91
N ARG A 207 -5.43 -11.24 -15.30
CA ARG A 207 -4.52 -10.44 -16.15
C ARG A 207 -5.11 -10.22 -17.55
N ARG A 208 -5.86 -11.18 -18.09
CA ARG A 208 -6.55 -11.09 -19.38
C ARG A 208 -7.78 -10.17 -19.32
N GLU A 209 -8.58 -10.24 -18.24
CA GLU A 209 -9.66 -9.28 -17.93
C GLU A 209 -9.09 -7.85 -17.91
N ALA A 210 -7.98 -7.62 -17.19
CA ALA A 210 -7.32 -6.32 -17.14
C ALA A 210 -6.73 -5.87 -18.50
N MET A 211 -6.33 -6.80 -19.37
CA MET A 211 -5.92 -6.48 -20.75
C MET A 211 -7.10 -6.17 -21.68
N GLN A 212 -8.27 -6.80 -21.46
CA GLN A 212 -9.44 -6.65 -22.32
C GLN A 212 -10.04 -5.24 -22.28
N TYR A 213 -10.06 -4.61 -21.11
CA TYR A 213 -10.52 -3.23 -20.94
C TYR A 213 -9.43 -2.18 -21.25
N GLY A 214 -8.16 -2.60 -21.35
CA GLY A 214 -7.02 -1.70 -21.40
C GLY A 214 -6.69 -1.06 -20.05
N ALA A 215 -5.45 -0.59 -19.90
CA ALA A 215 -4.93 -0.11 -18.62
C ALA A 215 -5.63 1.16 -18.10
N ALA A 216 -6.19 1.99 -18.99
CA ALA A 216 -6.96 3.19 -18.62
C ALA A 216 -8.29 2.83 -17.95
N VAL A 217 -9.16 2.09 -18.64
CA VAL A 217 -10.45 1.65 -18.07
C VAL A 217 -10.25 0.80 -16.81
N ALA A 218 -9.17 0.02 -16.72
CA ALA A 218 -8.85 -0.74 -15.52
C ALA A 218 -8.53 0.18 -14.31
N ILE A 219 -7.75 1.26 -14.49
CA ILE A 219 -7.42 2.17 -13.39
C ILE A 219 -8.59 3.09 -13.02
N THR A 220 -9.39 3.56 -13.98
CA THR A 220 -10.62 4.31 -13.71
C THR A 220 -11.63 3.46 -12.95
N LYS A 221 -11.81 2.18 -13.32
CA LYS A 221 -12.64 1.22 -12.54
C LYS A 221 -12.10 0.99 -11.13
N TYR A 222 -10.77 0.93 -10.97
CA TYR A 222 -10.15 0.81 -9.65
C TYR A 222 -10.46 2.02 -8.76
N PHE A 223 -10.27 3.24 -9.26
CA PHE A 223 -10.55 4.45 -8.49
C PHE A 223 -12.03 4.69 -8.23
N ALA A 224 -12.91 4.39 -9.19
CA ALA A 224 -14.36 4.40 -8.97
C ALA A 224 -14.76 3.42 -7.86
N LYS A 225 -14.19 2.22 -7.84
CA LYS A 225 -14.38 1.25 -6.75
C LYS A 225 -13.88 1.82 -5.41
N ARG A 226 -12.68 2.40 -5.36
CA ARG A 226 -12.13 2.99 -4.13
C ARG A 226 -12.93 4.17 -3.60
N ALA A 227 -13.48 5.01 -4.49
CA ALA A 227 -14.38 6.09 -4.11
C ALA A 227 -15.74 5.58 -3.58
N SER A 228 -16.23 4.43 -4.07
CA SER A 228 -17.45 3.80 -3.54
C SER A 228 -17.25 3.07 -2.20
N GLU A 229 -16.02 2.60 -1.93
CA GLU A 229 -15.66 1.96 -0.65
C GLU A 229 -15.27 2.99 0.43
N ASN A 230 -14.59 4.08 0.06
CA ASN A 230 -14.14 5.13 0.96
C ASN A 230 -14.61 6.52 0.48
N SER A 231 -15.54 7.12 1.21
CA SER A 231 -16.12 8.44 0.92
C SER A 231 -15.13 9.60 0.90
N PHE A 232 -13.95 9.45 1.51
CA PHE A 232 -12.86 10.44 1.49
C PHE A 232 -11.76 10.11 0.47
N PHE A 233 -11.93 9.07 -0.35
CA PHE A 233 -11.03 8.78 -1.45
C PHE A 233 -11.35 9.69 -2.66
N GLN A 234 -10.46 10.63 -2.96
CA GLN A 234 -10.58 11.53 -4.10
C GLN A 234 -9.58 11.16 -5.18
N HIS A 235 -10.02 11.24 -6.44
CA HIS A 235 -9.16 11.12 -7.60
C HIS A 235 -9.56 12.11 -8.68
N PHE A 236 -8.60 12.47 -9.52
CA PHE A 236 -8.77 13.33 -10.69
C PHE A 236 -8.05 12.67 -11.86
N GLU A 237 -8.65 12.70 -13.03
CA GLU A 237 -8.09 12.21 -14.29
C GLU A 237 -8.02 13.36 -15.29
N ASP A 238 -6.89 13.48 -15.98
CA ASP A 238 -6.65 14.49 -17.01
C ASP A 238 -6.89 13.84 -18.38
N ILE A 239 -8.09 14.02 -18.93
CA ILE A 239 -8.50 13.39 -20.18
C ILE A 239 -8.27 14.38 -21.32
N THR A 240 -7.39 14.01 -22.25
CA THR A 240 -7.12 14.78 -23.47
C THR A 240 -8.27 14.68 -24.47
N GLU A 241 -8.32 15.62 -25.43
CA GLU A 241 -9.29 15.63 -26.54
C GLU A 241 -9.37 14.28 -27.29
N ASN A 242 -8.26 13.56 -27.38
CA ASN A 242 -8.15 12.24 -28.01
C ASN A 242 -8.69 11.08 -27.15
N GLN A 243 -9.40 11.36 -26.05
CA GLN A 243 -9.87 10.37 -25.07
C GLN A 243 -8.72 9.56 -24.43
N GLU A 244 -7.54 10.19 -24.25
CA GLU A 244 -6.42 9.59 -23.54
C GLU A 244 -6.20 10.25 -22.18
N ILE A 245 -6.11 9.46 -21.11
CA ILE A 245 -5.68 9.92 -19.79
C ILE A 245 -4.20 10.30 -19.86
N ALA A 246 -3.85 11.56 -19.58
CA ALA A 246 -2.48 12.07 -19.54
C ALA A 246 -1.88 12.08 -18.13
N ASN A 247 -2.69 12.44 -17.14
CA ASN A 247 -2.27 12.60 -15.75
C ASN A 247 -3.37 12.06 -14.82
N ILE A 248 -2.95 11.56 -13.65
CA ILE A 248 -3.84 11.09 -12.59
C ILE A 248 -3.32 11.66 -11.27
N LEU A 249 -4.20 12.20 -10.44
CA LEU A 249 -3.92 12.58 -9.05
C LEU A 249 -4.90 11.83 -8.14
N TRP A 250 -4.42 11.25 -7.03
CA TRP A 250 -5.30 10.64 -6.02
C TRP A 250 -4.79 10.84 -4.59
N MET A 251 -5.70 10.63 -3.64
CA MET A 251 -5.53 10.82 -2.21
C MET A 251 -6.68 10.18 -1.43
N ASP A 252 -6.41 9.80 -0.19
CA ASP A 252 -7.39 9.26 0.76
C ASP A 252 -7.65 10.22 1.94
N GLY A 253 -8.56 9.83 2.84
CA GLY A 253 -8.86 10.59 4.06
C GLY A 253 -7.63 10.86 4.94
N LYS A 254 -6.68 9.91 5.02
CA LYS A 254 -5.41 10.08 5.76
C LYS A 254 -4.60 11.22 5.17
N MET A 255 -4.44 11.26 3.84
CA MET A 255 -3.70 12.31 3.12
C MET A 255 -4.36 13.69 3.23
N ILE A 256 -5.70 13.75 3.15
CA ILE A 256 -6.48 15.00 3.31
C ILE A 256 -6.28 15.56 4.73
N ALA A 257 -6.53 14.74 5.76
CA ALA A 257 -6.38 15.16 7.15
C ALA A 257 -4.93 15.54 7.49
N ALA A 258 -3.95 14.81 6.97
CA ALA A 258 -2.54 15.10 7.15
C ALA A 258 -2.14 16.46 6.57
N TYR A 259 -2.60 16.82 5.37
CA TYR A 259 -2.29 18.12 4.77
C TYR A 259 -3.01 19.29 5.47
N ALA A 260 -4.25 19.07 5.90
CA ALA A 260 -5.00 20.05 6.68
C ALA A 260 -4.23 20.46 7.95
N ARG A 261 -3.58 19.51 8.63
CA ARG A 261 -2.75 19.76 9.84
C ARG A 261 -1.30 20.18 9.54
N PHE A 262 -0.63 19.53 8.58
CA PHE A 262 0.83 19.59 8.41
C PHE A 262 1.31 20.03 7.01
N GLY A 263 0.40 20.48 6.14
CA GLY A 263 0.67 20.91 4.77
C GLY A 263 1.35 22.28 4.62
N ASP A 264 1.90 22.84 5.69
CA ASP A 264 2.58 24.14 5.70
C ASP A 264 3.93 24.14 4.95
N VAL A 265 4.68 23.04 5.00
CA VAL A 265 5.87 22.84 4.16
C VAL A 265 5.79 21.47 3.47
N VAL A 266 5.87 21.51 2.14
CA VAL A 266 5.68 20.35 1.27
C VAL A 266 6.97 20.05 0.50
N ILE A 267 7.23 18.78 0.23
CA ILE A 267 8.21 18.31 -0.75
C ILE A 267 7.41 17.64 -1.87
N PHE A 268 7.65 18.03 -3.11
CA PHE A 268 7.14 17.36 -4.30
C PHE A 268 8.30 16.72 -5.04
N ASP A 269 8.31 15.38 -5.07
CA ASP A 269 9.41 14.56 -5.59
C ASP A 269 8.91 13.70 -6.77
N THR A 270 9.62 13.73 -7.90
CA THR A 270 9.35 12.90 -9.09
C THR A 270 10.48 11.92 -9.44
N THR A 271 11.46 11.76 -8.53
CA THR A 271 12.67 10.98 -8.77
C THR A 271 12.48 9.49 -8.69
N PHE A 272 11.47 9.02 -7.94
CA PHE A 272 11.28 7.62 -7.57
C PHE A 272 11.34 6.64 -8.76
N GLY A 273 10.86 7.07 -9.91
CA GLY A 273 10.99 6.37 -11.18
C GLY A 273 9.70 6.41 -11.99
N THR A 274 9.59 5.49 -12.93
CA THR A 274 8.39 5.33 -13.76
C THR A 274 7.78 3.94 -13.62
N ASN A 275 6.47 3.83 -13.79
CA ASN A 275 5.79 2.54 -13.95
C ASN A 275 6.14 1.90 -15.31
N LYS A 276 5.53 0.75 -15.62
CA LYS A 276 5.70 0.04 -16.90
C LYS A 276 5.38 0.90 -18.14
N GLU A 277 4.41 1.81 -18.01
CA GLU A 277 3.94 2.72 -19.06
C GLU A 277 4.82 3.99 -19.19
N LYS A 278 5.92 4.07 -18.41
CA LYS A 278 6.89 5.16 -18.36
C LYS A 278 6.35 6.50 -17.85
N TRP A 279 5.19 6.50 -17.21
CA TRP A 279 4.66 7.67 -16.51
C TRP A 279 5.51 7.98 -15.30
N GLY A 280 5.87 9.25 -15.11
CA GLY A 280 6.56 9.74 -13.93
C GLY A 280 5.65 9.65 -12.71
N PHE A 281 6.20 9.19 -11.59
CA PHE A 281 5.49 9.16 -10.32
C PHE A 281 5.87 10.36 -9.46
N GLY A 282 4.89 11.22 -9.16
CA GLY A 282 5.05 12.39 -8.30
C GLY A 282 4.40 12.15 -6.94
N THR A 283 5.07 12.56 -5.86
CA THR A 283 4.51 12.43 -4.50
C THR A 283 4.62 13.73 -3.72
N PHE A 284 3.53 14.10 -3.04
CA PHE A 284 3.50 15.19 -2.09
C PHE A 284 3.73 14.63 -0.69
N VAL A 285 4.81 15.06 -0.03
CA VAL A 285 5.15 14.63 1.33
C VAL A 285 5.56 15.80 2.22
N GLY A 286 5.51 15.61 3.53
CA GLY A 286 5.95 16.61 4.51
C GLY A 286 6.31 15.98 5.84
N PHE A 287 6.36 16.81 6.89
CA PHE A 287 6.61 16.36 8.26
C PHE A 287 5.40 16.57 9.16
N ASN A 288 4.94 15.48 9.79
CA ASN A 288 3.99 15.52 10.88
C ASN A 288 4.62 16.10 12.17
N HIS A 289 3.82 16.20 13.23
CA HIS A 289 4.23 16.65 14.56
C HIS A 289 5.41 15.87 15.21
N PHE A 290 5.71 14.65 14.77
CA PHE A 290 6.87 13.86 15.22
C PHE A 290 8.14 14.06 14.35
N ARG A 291 8.09 14.93 13.33
CA ARG A 291 9.07 15.04 12.23
C ARG A 291 9.24 13.75 11.41
N GLU A 292 8.18 12.98 11.30
CA GLU A 292 8.11 11.78 10.47
C GLU A 292 7.50 12.10 9.10
N ILE A 293 7.90 11.35 8.08
CA ILE A 293 7.45 11.58 6.71
C ILE A 293 6.00 11.13 6.58
N VAL A 294 5.13 12.09 6.26
CA VAL A 294 3.70 11.90 5.97
C VAL A 294 3.42 12.22 4.50
N ILE A 295 2.41 11.58 3.93
CA ILE A 295 2.01 11.71 2.52
C ILE A 295 0.75 12.58 2.44
N PHE A 296 0.69 13.49 1.47
CA PHE A 296 -0.43 14.41 1.25
C PHE A 296 -1.17 14.18 -0.08
N GLY A 297 -0.65 13.31 -0.94
CA GLY A 297 -1.21 13.00 -2.25
C GLY A 297 -0.16 12.37 -3.17
N ALA A 298 -0.64 11.72 -4.23
CA ALA A 298 0.23 11.09 -5.23
C ALA A 298 -0.32 11.26 -6.65
N ALA A 299 0.59 11.37 -7.61
CA ALA A 299 0.27 11.61 -9.01
C ALA A 299 1.06 10.68 -9.94
N LEU A 300 0.44 10.32 -11.06
CA LEU A 300 1.11 9.74 -12.22
C LEU A 300 1.01 10.72 -13.39
N ILE A 301 2.13 10.97 -14.06
CA ILE A 301 2.33 12.10 -14.96
C ILE A 301 2.95 11.60 -16.27
N CYS A 302 2.29 11.74 -17.42
CA CYS A 302 2.78 11.17 -18.67
C CYS A 302 4.00 11.91 -19.25
N ASP A 303 3.87 13.19 -19.57
CA ASP A 303 4.88 13.94 -20.31
C ASP A 303 5.88 14.72 -19.42
N GLN A 304 5.53 15.01 -18.16
CA GLN A 304 6.30 15.90 -17.25
C GLN A 304 6.49 17.32 -17.82
N SER A 305 5.52 17.80 -18.61
CA SER A 305 5.45 19.18 -19.10
C SER A 305 4.98 20.16 -18.01
N THR A 306 5.20 21.46 -18.24
CA THR A 306 4.70 22.53 -17.35
C THR A 306 3.20 22.40 -17.14
N ASN A 307 2.42 22.27 -18.22
CA ASN A 307 0.96 22.13 -18.19
C ASN A 307 0.51 20.91 -17.36
N SER A 308 1.22 19.78 -17.47
CA SER A 308 0.94 18.59 -16.64
C SER A 308 1.22 18.84 -15.15
N PHE A 309 2.26 19.61 -14.80
CA PHE A 309 2.50 20.02 -13.41
C PHE A 309 1.52 21.09 -12.92
N GLU A 310 1.13 22.05 -13.75
CA GLU A 310 0.07 23.03 -13.45
C GLU A 310 -1.24 22.33 -13.13
N TRP A 311 -1.63 21.34 -13.94
CA TRP A 311 -2.79 20.51 -13.69
C TRP A 311 -2.66 19.78 -12.35
N VAL A 312 -1.54 19.10 -12.10
CA VAL A 312 -1.30 18.36 -10.85
C VAL A 312 -1.39 19.28 -9.63
N PHE A 313 -0.76 20.45 -9.64
CA PHE A 313 -0.81 21.41 -8.53
C PHE A 313 -2.21 22.03 -8.38
N THR A 314 -2.88 22.35 -9.48
CA THR A 314 -4.25 22.90 -9.46
C THR A 314 -5.23 21.88 -8.89
N LYS A 315 -5.15 20.60 -9.28
CA LYS A 315 -6.01 19.55 -8.70
C LYS A 315 -5.63 19.24 -7.25
N PHE A 316 -4.35 19.31 -6.87
CA PHE A 316 -3.90 19.14 -5.49
C PHE A 316 -4.50 20.21 -4.56
N LEU A 317 -4.43 21.48 -4.95
CA LEU A 317 -5.15 22.56 -4.24
C LEU A 317 -6.67 22.37 -4.30
N LYS A 318 -7.22 21.94 -5.45
CA LYS A 318 -8.65 21.60 -5.59
C LYS A 318 -9.08 20.44 -4.69
N ALA A 319 -8.18 19.59 -4.23
CA ALA A 319 -8.50 18.60 -3.22
C ALA A 319 -8.46 19.25 -1.81
N HIS A 320 -7.34 19.89 -1.49
CA HIS A 320 -7.02 20.45 -0.16
C HIS A 320 -7.63 21.82 0.17
N GLY A 321 -8.92 22.03 -0.12
CA GLY A 321 -9.62 23.28 0.25
C GLY A 321 -9.12 24.58 -0.40
N GLY A 322 -8.11 24.53 -1.28
CA GLY A 322 -7.41 25.72 -1.81
C GLY A 322 -6.28 26.22 -0.91
N LYS A 323 -6.04 25.57 0.24
CA LYS A 323 -4.94 25.87 1.15
C LYS A 323 -3.61 25.66 0.40
N ARG A 324 -2.81 26.73 0.30
CA ARG A 324 -1.46 26.70 -0.26
C ARG A 324 -0.42 26.37 0.83
N PRO A 325 0.69 25.68 0.52
CA PRO A 325 1.82 25.57 1.43
C PRO A 325 2.56 26.91 1.53
N ILE A 326 3.20 27.18 2.67
CA ILE A 326 4.07 28.35 2.86
C ILE A 326 5.34 28.18 2.03
N THR A 327 5.89 26.95 2.00
CA THR A 327 7.10 26.60 1.24
C THR A 327 6.92 25.25 0.58
N ILE A 328 7.38 25.14 -0.68
CA ILE A 328 7.45 23.88 -1.41
C ILE A 328 8.88 23.60 -1.86
N PHE A 329 9.35 22.38 -1.62
CA PHE A 329 10.64 21.88 -2.09
C PHE A 329 10.46 20.97 -3.28
N THR A 330 11.17 21.23 -4.37
CA THR A 330 11.14 20.37 -5.57
C THR A 330 12.55 20.10 -6.10
N ASP A 331 12.65 19.23 -7.08
CA ASP A 331 13.88 19.06 -7.83
C ASP A 331 14.13 20.21 -8.79
N GLN A 332 15.35 20.26 -9.34
CA GLN A 332 15.78 21.25 -10.33
C GLN A 332 15.25 20.91 -11.73
N GLU A 333 13.92 20.83 -11.85
CA GLU A 333 13.18 20.63 -13.10
C GLU A 333 12.44 21.91 -13.45
N THR A 334 12.77 22.53 -14.60
CA THR A 334 12.25 23.85 -14.99
C THR A 334 10.74 23.85 -15.20
N ALA A 335 10.18 22.76 -15.72
CA ALA A 335 8.74 22.58 -15.88
C ALA A 335 7.99 22.64 -14.53
N ILE A 336 8.59 22.15 -13.44
CA ILE A 336 8.00 22.26 -12.10
C ILE A 336 8.05 23.71 -11.61
N GLY A 337 9.18 24.40 -11.78
CA GLY A 337 9.33 25.81 -11.37
C GLY A 337 8.32 26.74 -12.06
N ASN A 338 8.21 26.64 -13.39
CA ASN A 338 7.28 27.43 -14.18
C ASN A 338 5.80 27.16 -13.82
N ALA A 339 5.46 25.93 -13.45
CA ALA A 339 4.11 25.57 -13.00
C ALA A 339 3.79 26.13 -11.61
N LEU A 340 4.76 26.15 -10.70
CA LEU A 340 4.60 26.73 -9.37
C LEU A 340 4.41 28.25 -9.42
N GLU A 341 5.19 28.93 -10.25
CA GLU A 341 5.11 30.39 -10.42
C GLU A 341 3.73 30.84 -10.97
N GLN A 342 3.02 29.97 -11.71
CA GLN A 342 1.65 30.22 -12.16
C GLN A 342 0.58 29.82 -11.15
N VAL A 343 0.66 28.63 -10.53
CA VAL A 343 -0.42 28.10 -9.67
C VAL A 343 -0.34 28.59 -8.23
N MET A 344 0.87 28.87 -7.72
CA MET A 344 1.15 29.24 -6.33
C MET A 344 2.26 30.31 -6.20
N PRO A 345 2.10 31.52 -6.79
CA PRO A 345 3.14 32.56 -6.80
C PRO A 345 3.60 33.01 -5.40
N ASP A 346 2.73 32.94 -4.39
CA ASP A 346 3.06 33.35 -3.01
C ASP A 346 3.85 32.28 -2.23
N THR A 347 3.80 31.02 -2.67
CA THR A 347 4.51 29.90 -2.03
C THR A 347 6.01 30.01 -2.30
N LYS A 348 6.84 29.97 -1.25
CA LYS A 348 8.30 29.99 -1.45
C LYS A 348 8.77 28.67 -2.06
N HIS A 349 9.40 28.76 -3.24
CA HIS A 349 9.95 27.62 -3.96
C HIS A 349 11.42 27.38 -3.56
N GLY A 350 11.67 26.32 -2.81
CA GLY A 350 13.01 25.80 -2.53
C GLY A 350 13.39 24.68 -3.50
N LEU A 351 14.67 24.61 -3.88
CA LEU A 351 15.23 23.51 -4.66
C LEU A 351 15.90 22.46 -3.76
N CYS A 352 15.87 21.22 -4.22
CA CYS A 352 16.41 20.09 -3.48
C CYS A 352 17.95 20.11 -3.44
N VAL A 353 18.52 20.62 -2.34
CA VAL A 353 19.98 20.74 -2.15
C VAL A 353 20.73 19.40 -2.30
N TRP A 354 20.09 18.26 -2.05
CA TRP A 354 20.66 16.92 -2.31
C TRP A 354 20.87 16.65 -3.80
N HIS A 355 19.86 16.90 -4.63
CA HIS A 355 19.94 16.64 -6.06
C HIS A 355 20.94 17.59 -6.71
N ILE A 356 20.97 18.86 -6.27
CA ILE A 356 21.99 19.83 -6.66
C ILE A 356 23.39 19.34 -6.26
N TYR A 357 23.60 18.95 -4.99
CA TYR A 357 24.90 18.49 -4.50
C TYR A 357 25.36 17.17 -5.16
N GLN A 358 24.46 16.22 -5.37
CA GLN A 358 24.78 15.00 -6.11
C GLN A 358 25.15 15.28 -7.57
N ASN A 359 24.50 16.25 -8.21
CA ASN A 359 24.84 16.64 -9.57
C ASN A 359 26.22 17.32 -9.62
N CYS A 360 26.53 18.18 -8.64
CA CYS A 360 27.88 18.72 -8.42
C CYS A 360 28.92 17.59 -8.27
N GLN A 361 28.71 16.65 -7.34
CA GLN A 361 29.64 15.53 -7.11
C GLN A 361 29.85 14.65 -8.35
N LYS A 362 28.79 14.32 -9.09
CA LYS A 362 28.87 13.51 -10.32
C LYS A 362 29.67 14.23 -11.41
N ARG A 363 29.52 15.55 -11.51
CA ARG A 363 30.17 16.41 -12.50
C ARG A 363 31.66 16.58 -12.21
N PHE A 364 31.99 17.06 -11.01
CA PHE A 364 33.37 17.37 -10.61
C PHE A 364 34.18 16.18 -10.07
N MET A 365 33.68 14.94 -10.23
CA MET A 365 34.37 13.72 -9.76
C MET A 365 35.78 13.58 -10.35
N ALA A 366 36.02 14.06 -11.57
CA ALA A 366 37.33 14.04 -12.21
C ALA A 366 38.31 15.06 -11.57
N LEU A 367 37.86 16.28 -11.29
CA LEU A 367 38.66 17.31 -10.61
C LEU A 367 38.99 16.91 -9.17
N LYS A 368 38.05 16.28 -8.45
CA LYS A 368 38.31 15.77 -7.09
C LYS A 368 39.42 14.70 -7.06
N LYS A 369 39.54 13.88 -8.11
CA LYS A 369 40.66 12.92 -8.26
C LYS A 369 42.01 13.59 -8.59
N ARG A 370 41.99 14.82 -9.10
CA ARG A 370 43.17 15.67 -9.36
C ARG A 370 43.53 16.56 -8.15
N GLY A 371 42.87 16.40 -7.01
CA GLY A 371 43.12 17.17 -5.78
C GLY A 371 42.28 18.44 -5.62
N ILE A 372 41.43 18.80 -6.59
CA ILE A 372 40.62 20.03 -6.55
C ILE A 372 39.20 19.70 -6.07
N ASP A 373 38.88 19.99 -4.81
CA ASP A 373 37.58 19.64 -4.21
C ASP A 373 36.50 20.72 -4.40
N ILE A 374 36.15 21.00 -5.66
CA ILE A 374 35.03 21.89 -6.03
C ILE A 374 33.73 21.50 -5.30
N SER A 375 33.48 20.21 -5.07
CA SER A 375 32.31 19.75 -4.32
C SER A 375 32.36 20.14 -2.83
N GLY A 376 33.54 20.17 -2.21
CA GLY A 376 33.72 20.66 -0.84
C GLY A 376 33.44 22.16 -0.73
N GLU A 377 34.00 22.97 -1.64
CA GLU A 377 33.78 24.42 -1.68
C GLU A 377 32.32 24.76 -2.01
N PHE A 378 31.71 24.05 -2.96
CA PHE A 378 30.30 24.22 -3.29
C PHE A 378 29.39 23.84 -2.11
N SER A 379 29.76 22.85 -1.30
CA SER A 379 29.06 22.52 -0.05
C SER A 379 29.13 23.67 0.97
N LYS A 380 30.25 24.41 1.06
CA LYS A 380 30.33 25.64 1.86
C LYS A 380 29.36 26.70 1.33
N CYS A 381 29.31 26.88 0.01
CA CYS A 381 28.36 27.80 -0.66
C CYS A 381 26.89 27.45 -0.34
N MET A 382 26.55 26.17 -0.21
CA MET A 382 25.20 25.72 0.14
C MET A 382 24.80 25.97 1.59
N PHE A 383 25.73 25.82 2.55
CA PHE A 383 25.37 25.64 3.96
C PHE A 383 26.06 26.55 4.97
N ASN A 384 27.20 27.16 4.63
CA ASN A 384 28.08 27.79 5.61
C ASN A 384 28.03 29.32 5.58
N TYR A 385 27.83 29.94 4.42
CA TYR A 385 27.70 31.40 4.31
C TYR A 385 26.31 31.84 4.74
N GLU A 386 26.27 32.76 5.69
CA GLU A 386 25.04 33.36 6.22
C GLU A 386 24.71 34.69 5.59
N ASP A 387 25.74 35.39 5.14
CA ASP A 387 25.67 36.69 4.49
C ASP A 387 25.64 36.52 2.96
N GLY A 388 25.09 37.50 2.25
CA GLY A 388 25.05 37.52 0.80
C GLY A 388 26.44 37.77 0.20
N ASP A 389 27.20 38.69 0.77
CA ASP A 389 28.49 39.12 0.21
C ASP A 389 29.58 38.06 0.44
N ASP A 390 29.62 37.44 1.64
CA ASP A 390 30.44 36.24 1.95
C ASP A 390 30.21 35.13 0.87
N PHE A 391 28.95 34.92 0.47
CA PHE A 391 28.57 33.94 -0.54
C PHE A 391 28.99 34.36 -1.96
N GLU A 392 28.78 35.63 -2.32
CA GLU A 392 29.14 36.16 -3.64
C GLU A 392 30.65 36.18 -3.87
N GLU A 393 31.47 36.43 -2.84
CA GLU A 393 32.92 36.28 -2.93
C GLU A 393 33.33 34.81 -3.12
N ALA A 394 32.88 33.92 -2.23
CA ALA A 394 33.23 32.51 -2.28
C ALA A 394 32.81 31.81 -3.59
N ILE A 395 31.68 32.19 -4.19
CA ILE A 395 31.25 31.60 -5.46
C ILE A 395 32.02 32.17 -6.67
N LYS A 396 32.53 33.41 -6.59
CA LYS A 396 33.48 33.95 -7.59
C LYS A 396 34.81 33.20 -7.54
N GLU A 397 35.36 32.96 -6.35
CA GLU A 397 36.59 32.15 -6.17
C GLU A 397 36.42 30.74 -6.73
N LEU A 398 35.27 30.10 -6.46
CA LEU A 398 34.96 28.76 -6.93
C LEU A 398 34.85 28.72 -8.46
N VAL A 399 34.20 29.72 -9.07
CA VAL A 399 34.11 29.86 -10.53
C VAL A 399 35.49 30.10 -11.16
N ALA A 400 36.38 30.87 -10.52
CA ALA A 400 37.73 31.12 -11.01
C ALA A 400 38.63 29.86 -11.08
N LYS A 401 38.28 28.79 -10.35
CA LYS A 401 38.98 27.50 -10.36
C LYS A 401 38.52 26.55 -11.48
N LEU A 402 37.58 26.98 -12.33
CA LEU A 402 37.03 26.17 -13.42
C LEU A 402 37.52 26.66 -14.80
N GLU A 403 38.20 25.77 -15.50
CA GLU A 403 38.70 26.00 -16.87
C GLU A 403 37.72 25.51 -17.94
N ASP A 404 36.87 24.52 -17.62
CA ASP A 404 35.96 23.87 -18.58
C ASP A 404 34.66 24.69 -18.80
N GLU A 405 34.33 24.90 -20.07
CA GLU A 405 33.16 25.69 -20.47
C GLU A 405 31.82 25.08 -20.05
N GLU A 406 31.65 23.75 -20.10
CA GLU A 406 30.39 23.14 -19.69
C GLU A 406 30.19 23.25 -18.17
N ASP A 407 31.27 23.07 -17.42
CA ASP A 407 31.32 23.21 -15.97
C ASP A 407 30.99 24.64 -15.53
N LEU A 408 31.60 25.64 -16.19
CA LEU A 408 31.27 27.06 -16.00
C LEU A 408 29.80 27.37 -16.32
N ARG A 409 29.26 26.85 -17.44
CA ARG A 409 27.85 27.02 -17.82
C ARG A 409 26.91 26.42 -16.77
N TRP A 410 27.27 25.28 -16.17
CA TRP A 410 26.46 24.64 -15.13
C TRP A 410 26.49 25.39 -13.80
N ILE A 411 27.64 25.89 -13.35
CA ILE A 411 27.68 26.72 -12.12
C ILE A 411 26.92 28.02 -12.34
N LYS A 412 27.05 28.68 -13.50
CA LYS A 412 26.25 29.88 -13.83
C LYS A 412 24.74 29.61 -13.80
N PHE A 413 24.30 28.47 -14.35
CA PHE A 413 22.88 28.06 -14.30
C PHE A 413 22.38 27.82 -12.86
N ILE A 414 23.20 27.16 -12.03
CA ILE A 414 22.89 26.86 -10.62
C ILE A 414 22.86 28.15 -9.78
N TYR A 415 23.84 29.04 -10.00
CA TYR A 415 23.92 30.37 -9.40
C TYR A 415 22.70 31.24 -9.75
N GLY A 416 22.19 31.15 -10.99
CA GLY A 416 20.94 31.82 -11.40
C GLY A 416 19.71 31.41 -10.58
N CYS A 417 19.79 30.32 -9.79
CA CYS A 417 18.75 29.89 -8.86
C CYS A 417 19.17 29.99 -7.38
N LYS A 418 20.24 30.75 -7.04
CA LYS A 418 20.85 30.82 -5.69
C LYS A 418 19.84 31.06 -4.57
N GLU A 419 18.86 31.92 -4.81
CA GLU A 419 17.79 32.27 -3.86
C GLU A 419 16.93 31.07 -3.44
N LYS A 420 16.84 30.04 -4.29
CA LYS A 420 16.05 28.83 -4.05
C LYS A 420 16.84 27.72 -3.33
N TRP A 421 18.16 27.85 -3.11
CA TRP A 421 18.97 26.75 -2.52
C TRP A 421 20.08 27.15 -1.54
N ALA A 422 20.67 28.33 -1.64
CA ALA A 422 21.78 28.73 -0.76
C ALA A 422 21.26 29.20 0.60
N TYR A 423 21.99 28.86 1.67
CA TYR A 423 21.53 29.07 3.04
C TYR A 423 21.28 30.55 3.38
N CYS A 424 22.15 31.47 2.95
CA CYS A 424 22.01 32.91 3.17
C CYS A 424 20.64 33.46 2.71
N PHE A 425 20.22 33.14 1.47
CA PHE A 425 18.94 33.59 0.92
C PHE A 425 17.73 32.82 1.51
N MET A 426 17.88 31.51 1.75
CA MET A 426 16.82 30.68 2.36
C MET A 426 16.69 30.85 3.88
N LYS A 427 17.52 31.69 4.51
CA LYS A 427 17.61 31.88 5.97
C LYS A 427 16.29 32.34 6.62
N ASN A 428 15.53 33.17 5.91
CA ASN A 428 14.25 33.73 6.36
C ASN A 428 13.03 32.92 5.89
N VAL A 429 13.21 31.80 5.19
CA VAL A 429 12.11 30.98 4.67
C VAL A 429 11.70 29.95 5.72
N TYR A 430 10.39 29.76 5.92
CA TYR A 430 9.87 28.73 6.83
C TYR A 430 10.01 27.34 6.18
N THR A 431 10.85 26.49 6.76
CA THR A 431 11.25 25.20 6.15
C THR A 431 11.06 24.00 7.07
N LEU A 432 10.68 24.17 8.34
CA LEU A 432 10.68 23.11 9.37
C LEU A 432 12.03 22.41 9.58
N GLY A 433 13.12 23.06 9.15
CA GLY A 433 14.43 22.43 9.04
C GLY A 433 14.46 21.25 8.04
N ILE A 434 13.53 21.19 7.09
CA ILE A 434 13.62 20.36 5.89
C ILE A 434 14.82 20.88 5.08
N ARG A 435 15.94 20.17 5.23
CA ARG A 435 16.91 20.04 4.16
C ARG A 435 16.43 18.83 3.38
N SER A 436 15.88 19.07 2.19
CA SER A 436 15.16 18.09 1.37
C SER A 436 15.84 16.71 1.23
N THR A 437 17.18 16.70 1.31
CA THR A 437 18.09 15.55 1.38
C THR A 437 17.55 14.35 2.15
N GLN A 438 17.23 14.53 3.42
CA GLN A 438 16.93 13.41 4.32
C GLN A 438 15.53 12.85 4.09
N ALA A 439 14.58 13.73 3.78
CA ALA A 439 13.19 13.38 3.59
C ALA A 439 12.95 12.65 2.27
N SER A 440 13.45 13.17 1.14
CA SER A 440 13.30 12.50 -0.16
C SER A 440 14.08 11.19 -0.22
N GLU A 441 15.32 11.13 0.30
CA GLU A 441 16.12 9.90 0.29
C GLU A 441 15.47 8.79 1.15
N SER A 442 14.99 9.12 2.35
CA SER A 442 14.28 8.18 3.22
C SER A 442 12.93 7.74 2.65
N PHE A 443 12.19 8.64 2.00
CA PHE A 443 10.94 8.28 1.36
C PHE A 443 11.16 7.38 0.14
N ASN A 444 12.08 7.75 -0.75
CA ASN A 444 12.47 6.94 -1.91
C ASN A 444 13.05 5.57 -1.53
N SER A 445 13.71 5.45 -0.37
CA SER A 445 14.17 4.14 0.12
C SER A 445 13.00 3.27 0.62
N THR A 446 11.96 3.89 1.21
CA THR A 446 10.71 3.20 1.56
C THR A 446 10.00 2.72 0.29
N LEU A 447 9.74 3.61 -0.66
CA LEU A 447 9.04 3.30 -1.91
C LEU A 447 9.75 2.15 -2.68
N LYS A 448 11.10 2.09 -2.67
CA LYS A 448 11.91 1.04 -3.35
C LYS A 448 11.64 -0.38 -2.83
N ARG A 449 11.08 -0.54 -1.63
CA ARG A 449 10.72 -1.85 -1.06
C ARG A 449 9.44 -2.42 -1.67
N TYR A 450 8.51 -1.56 -2.10
CA TYR A 450 7.17 -1.95 -2.55
C TYR A 450 7.02 -1.81 -4.08
N LEU A 451 7.55 -0.73 -4.64
CA LEU A 451 7.31 -0.33 -6.02
C LEU A 451 8.50 -0.67 -6.93
N ASN A 452 8.20 -1.10 -8.15
CA ASN A 452 9.20 -1.34 -9.18
C ASN A 452 8.66 -1.03 -10.59
N CYS A 453 9.55 -0.72 -11.52
CA CYS A 453 9.20 -0.28 -12.88
C CYS A 453 8.55 -1.34 -13.79
N LYS A 454 8.32 -2.57 -13.31
CA LYS A 454 7.60 -3.61 -14.04
C LYS A 454 6.14 -3.75 -13.63
N LEU A 455 5.70 -3.05 -12.57
CA LEU A 455 4.30 -3.00 -12.17
C LEU A 455 3.50 -2.25 -13.24
N ASP A 456 2.34 -2.81 -13.59
CA ASP A 456 1.25 -2.07 -14.23
C ASP A 456 0.64 -1.04 -13.26
N VAL A 457 -0.20 -0.15 -13.79
CA VAL A 457 -0.74 1.00 -13.06
C VAL A 457 -1.53 0.59 -11.82
N ASN A 458 -2.40 -0.43 -11.91
CA ASN A 458 -3.24 -0.86 -10.79
C ASN A 458 -2.39 -1.41 -9.65
N ARG A 459 -1.48 -2.34 -9.97
CA ARG A 459 -0.57 -2.92 -8.96
C ARG A 459 0.37 -1.89 -8.37
N PHE A 460 0.75 -0.86 -9.14
CA PHE A 460 1.55 0.25 -8.64
C PHE A 460 0.77 1.05 -7.58
N VAL A 461 -0.50 1.37 -7.81
CA VAL A 461 -1.34 2.07 -6.83
C VAL A 461 -1.61 1.19 -5.60
N GLU A 462 -1.97 -0.08 -5.78
CA GLU A 462 -2.13 -1.06 -4.68
C GLU A 462 -0.88 -1.15 -3.78
N GLN A 463 0.32 -1.20 -4.37
CA GLN A 463 1.57 -1.22 -3.60
C GLN A 463 1.90 0.13 -2.96
N PHE A 464 1.47 1.26 -3.54
CA PHE A 464 1.68 2.58 -2.97
C PHE A 464 0.83 2.78 -1.72
N GLU A 465 -0.44 2.36 -1.73
CA GLU A 465 -1.31 2.42 -0.55
C GLU A 465 -0.71 1.69 0.66
N ARG A 466 -0.03 0.54 0.45
CA ARG A 466 0.70 -0.16 1.52
C ARG A 466 1.83 0.68 2.14
N VAL A 467 2.41 1.62 1.39
CA VAL A 467 3.39 2.60 1.91
C VAL A 467 2.69 3.68 2.74
N VAL A 468 1.48 4.09 2.35
CA VAL A 468 0.64 5.02 3.14
C VAL A 468 0.30 4.41 4.48
N ASP A 469 -0.18 3.16 4.48
CA ASP A 469 -0.47 2.41 5.72
C ASP A 469 0.79 2.22 6.58
N GLU A 470 1.96 1.91 6.00
CA GLU A 470 3.23 1.84 6.75
C GLU A 470 3.58 3.18 7.43
N LYS A 471 3.29 4.33 6.81
CA LYS A 471 3.51 5.65 7.45
C LYS A 471 2.46 5.94 8.52
N SER A 472 1.20 5.59 8.29
CA SER A 472 0.10 5.74 9.25
C SER A 472 0.37 4.93 10.53
N GLU A 473 0.72 3.65 10.41
CA GLU A 473 1.06 2.77 11.53
C GLU A 473 2.30 3.26 12.30
N LYS A 474 3.26 3.88 11.60
CA LYS A 474 4.43 4.48 12.25
C LYS A 474 4.05 5.69 13.11
N GLU A 475 3.17 6.58 12.63
CA GLU A 475 2.64 7.70 13.42
C GLU A 475 1.85 7.20 14.65
N ILE A 476 0.95 6.22 14.46
CA ILE A 476 0.17 5.62 15.56
C ILE A 476 1.10 5.04 16.63
N LYS A 477 2.17 4.35 16.22
CA LYS A 477 3.18 3.81 17.14
C LYS A 477 3.94 4.91 17.88
N SER A 478 4.30 6.01 17.20
CA SER A 478 4.93 7.19 17.82
C SER A 478 4.01 7.84 18.85
N GLU A 479 2.71 7.92 18.56
CA GLU A 479 1.70 8.47 19.47
C GLU A 479 1.47 7.59 20.71
N TYR A 480 1.34 6.27 20.53
CA TYR A 480 1.28 5.31 21.63
C TYR A 480 2.53 5.38 22.51
N ASP A 481 3.72 5.42 21.90
CA ASP A 481 4.98 5.54 22.63
C ASP A 481 5.07 6.86 23.40
N MET A 482 4.62 7.98 22.83
CA MET A 482 4.54 9.28 23.50
C MET A 482 3.62 9.25 24.72
N ARG A 483 2.40 8.73 24.57
CA ARG A 483 1.42 8.64 25.67
C ARG A 483 1.88 7.73 26.81
N ARG A 484 2.77 6.76 26.53
CA ARG A 484 3.31 5.80 27.51
C ARG A 484 4.67 6.19 28.13
N LYS A 485 5.50 6.97 27.43
CA LYS A 485 6.91 7.22 27.83
C LYS A 485 7.11 8.69 28.16
N THR A 486 7.46 8.98 29.42
CA THR A 486 7.93 10.31 29.83
C THR A 486 9.21 10.70 29.07
N PRO A 487 9.32 11.91 28.53
CA PRO A 487 10.57 12.37 27.91
C PRO A 487 11.74 12.34 28.89
N ARG A 488 12.92 11.95 28.40
CA ARG A 488 14.16 12.01 29.19
C ARG A 488 14.64 13.45 29.26
N MET A 489 14.35 14.12 30.36
CA MET A 489 14.89 15.45 30.66
C MET A 489 16.40 15.38 30.95
N GLY A 490 17.18 16.24 30.30
CA GLY A 490 18.62 16.41 30.56
C GLY A 490 18.90 17.20 31.84
N LEU A 491 18.03 18.17 32.16
CA LEU A 491 18.06 19.00 33.37
C LEU A 491 16.64 19.16 33.92
N ASN A 492 16.50 19.21 35.24
CA ASN A 492 15.21 19.44 35.91
C ASN A 492 14.98 20.95 36.11
N VAL A 493 14.58 21.66 35.06
CA VAL A 493 14.34 23.11 35.05
C VAL A 493 12.94 23.43 34.47
N PRO A 494 12.25 24.48 34.95
CA PRO A 494 10.83 24.70 34.61
C PRO A 494 10.52 24.71 33.12
N ILE A 495 11.34 25.38 32.31
CA ILE A 495 11.18 25.49 30.85
C ILE A 495 11.27 24.13 30.13
N LEU A 496 12.09 23.19 30.62
CA LEU A 496 12.16 21.81 30.10
C LEU A 496 11.02 20.95 30.63
N CYS A 497 10.59 21.14 31.88
CA CYS A 497 9.45 20.44 32.45
C CYS A 497 8.12 20.84 31.79
N GLU A 498 7.98 22.10 31.37
CA GLU A 498 6.87 22.60 30.58
C GLU A 498 6.92 22.04 29.15
N THR A 499 8.00 22.31 28.40
CA THR A 499 8.10 21.87 27.00
C THR A 499 8.09 20.35 26.84
N GLY A 500 8.55 19.59 27.82
CA GLY A 500 8.44 18.12 27.83
C GLY A 500 7.01 17.60 27.94
N LYS A 501 6.07 18.40 28.47
CA LYS A 501 4.64 18.07 28.48
C LYS A 501 3.95 18.55 27.21
N LEU A 502 4.39 19.67 26.65
CA LEU A 502 3.74 20.30 25.49
C LEU A 502 4.17 19.70 24.16
N TYR A 503 5.46 19.45 23.95
CA TYR A 503 5.99 19.01 22.66
C TYR A 503 5.95 17.48 22.48
N THR A 504 5.90 17.03 21.23
CA THR A 504 6.16 15.63 20.90
C THR A 504 7.61 15.25 21.25
N PRO A 505 7.93 13.97 21.49
CA PRO A 505 9.26 13.58 21.97
C PRO A 505 10.42 14.02 21.07
N LYS A 506 10.22 14.01 19.74
CA LYS A 506 11.27 14.41 18.80
C LYS A 506 11.45 15.92 18.69
N ILE A 507 10.39 16.71 18.90
CA ILE A 507 10.52 18.16 19.03
C ILE A 507 11.17 18.52 20.37
N PHE A 508 10.75 17.89 21.46
CA PHE A 508 11.36 18.09 22.77
C PHE A 508 12.87 17.80 22.76
N GLU A 509 13.31 16.70 22.14
CA GLU A 509 14.74 16.39 21.96
C GLU A 509 15.51 17.52 21.23
N LEU A 510 14.90 18.12 20.21
CA LEU A 510 15.50 19.23 19.45
C LEU A 510 15.51 20.53 20.26
N PHE A 511 14.45 20.81 21.02
CA PHE A 511 14.37 21.97 21.91
C PHE A 511 15.38 21.87 23.05
N GLN A 512 15.43 20.71 23.73
CA GLN A 512 16.37 20.46 24.83
C GLN A 512 17.81 20.63 24.36
N ARG A 513 18.15 20.17 23.14
CA ARG A 513 19.50 20.38 22.58
C ARG A 513 19.83 21.86 22.39
N GLU A 514 18.88 22.70 21.98
CA GLU A 514 19.10 24.15 21.90
C GLU A 514 19.26 24.79 23.28
N TYR A 515 18.52 24.29 24.28
CA TYR A 515 18.65 24.73 25.66
C TYR A 515 20.02 24.35 26.26
N GLU A 516 20.47 23.11 26.07
CA GLU A 516 21.81 22.63 26.45
C GLU A 516 22.90 23.48 25.80
N LEU A 517 22.78 23.77 24.50
CA LEU A 517 23.72 24.66 23.78
C LEU A 517 23.71 26.09 24.31
N SER A 518 22.60 26.59 24.87
CA SER A 518 22.57 27.93 25.46
C SER A 518 23.43 28.05 26.73
N GLY A 519 23.68 26.93 27.42
CA GLY A 519 24.61 26.87 28.55
C GLY A 519 26.06 27.21 28.17
N SER A 520 26.47 26.89 26.93
CA SER A 520 27.80 27.20 26.37
C SER A 520 27.88 28.56 25.67
N ALA A 521 26.81 29.36 25.71
CA ALA A 521 26.79 30.68 25.08
C ALA A 521 27.20 31.78 26.06
N TYR A 522 28.02 32.73 25.59
CA TYR A 522 28.27 34.00 26.27
C TYR A 522 27.27 35.06 25.82
N ILE A 523 27.01 36.06 26.66
CA ILE A 523 26.03 37.12 26.40
C ILE A 523 26.52 38.49 26.87
N GLU A 524 26.53 39.45 25.97
CA GLU A 524 26.84 40.86 26.17
C GLU A 524 25.56 41.68 25.89
N ALA A 525 25.32 42.74 26.66
CA ALA A 525 24.20 43.65 26.41
C ALA A 525 24.73 44.88 25.66
N ILE A 526 24.14 45.18 24.49
CA ILE A 526 24.48 46.35 23.68
C ILE A 526 23.66 47.56 24.14
N ASP A 527 22.37 47.33 24.38
CA ASP A 527 21.42 48.30 24.94
C ASP A 527 20.41 47.57 25.87
N GLY A 528 19.35 48.25 26.32
CA GLY A 528 18.38 47.67 27.26
C GLY A 528 17.54 46.50 26.72
N ASN A 529 17.45 46.34 25.41
CA ASN A 529 16.64 45.34 24.69
C ASN A 529 17.48 44.49 23.70
N THR A 530 18.66 44.95 23.29
CA THR A 530 19.54 44.27 22.32
C THR A 530 20.75 43.61 22.98
N PHE A 531 20.94 42.33 22.68
CA PHE A 531 22.02 41.49 23.20
C PHE A 531 22.88 40.91 22.07
N LEU A 532 24.16 40.72 22.35
CA LEU A 532 25.10 40.00 21.50
C LEU A 532 25.40 38.65 22.16
N VAL A 533 25.07 37.55 21.47
CA VAL A 533 25.18 36.19 22.02
C VAL A 533 26.06 35.35 21.11
N GLY A 534 27.21 34.89 21.62
CA GLY A 534 28.11 34.00 20.88
C GLY A 534 28.31 32.66 21.57
N MET A 535 28.89 31.71 20.86
CA MET A 535 29.21 30.38 21.39
C MET A 535 30.68 30.37 21.84
N CYS A 536 30.97 29.85 23.03
CA CYS A 536 32.33 29.53 23.42
C CYS A 536 32.76 28.20 22.79
N ASP A 537 33.90 28.18 22.10
CA ASP A 537 34.57 26.94 21.73
C ASP A 537 35.48 26.52 22.89
N ILE A 538 35.45 25.23 23.27
CA ILE A 538 36.28 24.69 24.36
C ILE A 538 37.76 24.58 23.91
N SER A 539 38.01 24.52 22.59
CA SER A 539 39.33 24.32 22.01
C SER A 539 40.14 25.60 21.76
N SER A 540 39.47 26.76 21.59
CA SER A 540 40.13 28.06 21.46
C SER A 540 39.90 28.92 22.71
N LYS A 541 40.98 29.43 23.32
CA LYS A 541 40.89 30.44 24.41
C LYS A 541 40.31 31.79 23.96
N GLU A 542 40.01 31.93 22.67
CA GLU A 542 39.37 33.08 22.04
C GLU A 542 37.93 32.72 21.65
N CYS A 543 37.00 33.66 21.85
CA CYS A 543 35.60 33.53 21.44
C CYS A 543 35.46 33.71 19.92
N SER A 544 35.89 32.70 19.15
CA SER A 544 36.06 32.76 17.69
C SER A 544 34.78 32.59 16.85
N GLY A 545 33.63 32.32 17.47
CA GLY A 545 32.35 32.15 16.75
C GLY A 545 31.65 33.47 16.41
N LYS A 546 31.16 33.64 15.17
CA LYS A 546 30.31 34.78 14.76
C LYS A 546 29.14 34.95 15.74
N SER A 547 29.18 36.02 16.54
CA SER A 547 28.17 36.35 17.56
C SER A 547 26.87 36.83 16.94
N ARG A 548 25.77 36.70 17.68
CA ARG A 548 24.40 36.89 17.19
C ARG A 548 23.68 37.98 17.93
N GLN A 549 23.21 38.97 17.20
CA GLN A 549 22.26 39.94 17.73
C GLN A 549 20.93 39.23 18.06
N VAL A 550 20.44 39.47 19.27
CA VAL A 550 19.13 39.04 19.76
C VAL A 550 18.43 40.27 20.34
N VAL A 551 17.22 40.54 19.88
CA VAL A 551 16.37 41.63 20.40
C VAL A 551 15.28 40.99 21.25
N TRP A 552 15.13 41.50 22.47
CA TRP A 552 14.09 41.13 23.43
C TRP A 552 13.24 42.35 23.76
N ASN A 553 11.93 42.24 23.56
CA ASN A 553 10.96 43.25 23.94
C ASN A 553 10.20 42.76 25.18
N ARG A 554 10.32 43.50 26.28
CA ARG A 554 9.69 43.19 27.57
C ARG A 554 8.16 43.36 27.53
N ASP A 555 7.68 44.35 26.77
CA ASP A 555 6.27 44.79 26.79
C ASP A 555 5.35 43.74 26.16
N ASP A 556 5.80 43.10 25.07
CA ASP A 556 5.04 42.06 24.37
C ASP A 556 5.61 40.65 24.53
N GLN A 557 6.78 40.50 25.18
CA GLN A 557 7.52 39.24 25.30
C GLN A 557 7.94 38.64 23.95
N SER A 558 8.24 39.48 22.95
CA SER A 558 8.89 39.02 21.71
C SER A 558 10.41 38.91 21.84
N ILE A 559 10.94 37.78 21.37
CA ILE A 559 12.36 37.57 21.10
C ILE A 559 12.59 37.34 19.60
N ALA A 560 13.60 38.01 19.04
CA ALA A 560 14.03 37.86 17.66
C ALA A 560 15.55 37.70 17.59
N CYS A 561 16.05 36.69 16.87
CA CYS A 561 17.48 36.43 16.74
C CYS A 561 17.94 36.51 15.28
N SER A 562 19.10 37.11 15.02
CA SER A 562 19.69 37.22 13.69
C SER A 562 20.05 35.88 13.04
N CYS A 563 20.04 34.76 13.78
CA CYS A 563 20.19 33.41 13.22
C CYS A 563 18.90 32.82 12.61
N LYS A 564 17.75 33.47 12.84
CA LYS A 564 16.45 33.19 12.20
C LYS A 564 15.95 31.75 12.31
N LYS A 565 16.30 31.07 13.40
CA LYS A 565 15.97 29.65 13.60
C LYS A 565 14.49 29.42 13.90
N PHE A 566 13.87 30.30 14.69
CA PHE A 566 12.45 30.17 14.99
C PHE A 566 11.61 30.41 13.72
N GLU A 567 11.89 31.48 12.99
CA GLU A 567 11.23 31.84 11.74
C GLU A 567 11.43 30.80 10.62
N ARG A 568 12.48 29.97 10.71
CA ARG A 568 12.80 28.91 9.74
C ARG A 568 12.36 27.50 10.14
N VAL A 569 12.31 27.20 11.44
CA VAL A 569 12.13 25.82 11.97
C VAL A 569 10.95 25.71 12.95
N GLY A 570 10.52 26.81 13.55
CA GLY A 570 9.51 26.84 14.60
C GLY A 570 10.02 26.40 15.98
N ILE A 571 11.33 26.49 16.22
CA ILE A 571 11.99 26.16 17.49
C ILE A 571 12.98 27.28 17.83
N LEU A 572 12.93 27.81 19.06
CA LEU A 572 13.87 28.82 19.54
C LEU A 572 15.33 28.31 19.47
N CYS A 573 16.27 29.19 19.14
CA CYS A 573 17.69 28.88 19.13
C CYS A 573 18.32 29.03 20.51
N CYS A 574 19.48 28.38 20.70
CA CYS A 574 20.34 28.60 21.87
C CYS A 574 20.57 30.09 22.20
N HIS A 575 20.75 30.96 21.20
CA HIS A 575 20.96 32.40 21.41
C HIS A 575 19.74 33.09 22.05
N ALA A 576 18.53 32.77 21.58
CA ALA A 576 17.30 33.32 22.13
C ALA A 576 17.06 32.78 23.55
N LEU A 577 17.26 31.47 23.75
CA LEU A 577 17.15 30.84 25.07
C LEU A 577 18.15 31.44 26.08
N LYS A 578 19.35 31.85 25.65
CA LYS A 578 20.32 32.52 26.52
C LYS A 578 19.87 33.90 26.99
N VAL A 579 19.17 34.67 26.16
CA VAL A 579 18.58 35.95 26.58
C VAL A 579 17.40 35.71 27.52
N LEU A 580 16.53 34.73 27.24
CA LEU A 580 15.43 34.38 28.15
C LEU A 580 15.95 33.94 29.54
N ASP A 581 17.03 33.16 29.60
CA ASP A 581 17.71 32.78 30.85
C ASP A 581 18.25 34.01 31.62
N ARG A 582 18.92 34.94 30.92
CA ARG A 582 19.41 36.21 31.48
C ARG A 582 18.29 37.10 32.03
N GLU A 583 17.15 37.14 31.34
CA GLU A 583 15.97 37.93 31.70
C GLU A 583 15.01 37.20 32.65
N ASP A 584 15.51 36.12 33.29
CA ASP A 584 14.83 35.29 34.29
C ASP A 584 13.52 34.61 33.81
N ILE A 585 13.31 34.52 32.50
CA ILE A 585 12.10 33.92 31.89
C ILE A 585 12.16 32.39 31.97
N LYS A 586 11.38 31.80 32.89
CA LYS A 586 11.38 30.35 33.18
C LYS A 586 10.36 29.52 32.38
N ILE A 587 9.51 30.17 31.59
CA ILE A 587 8.40 29.59 30.80
C ILE A 587 8.47 30.17 29.39
N ILE A 588 8.17 29.38 28.36
CA ILE A 588 8.22 29.90 26.97
C ILE A 588 7.03 30.84 26.73
N PRO A 589 7.24 32.07 26.22
CA PRO A 589 6.14 32.93 25.81
C PRO A 589 5.27 32.22 24.75
N PRO A 590 3.94 32.08 24.92
CA PRO A 590 3.10 31.18 24.12
C PRO A 590 3.20 31.33 22.59
N ARG A 591 3.51 32.54 22.10
CA ARG A 591 3.80 32.83 20.68
C ARG A 591 4.92 31.98 20.05
N TYR A 592 5.80 31.40 20.86
CA TYR A 592 6.90 30.52 20.41
C TYR A 592 6.56 29.03 20.48
N ILE A 593 5.34 28.67 20.91
CA ILE A 593 4.84 27.29 20.98
C ILE A 593 3.92 27.07 19.77
N LEU A 594 4.45 26.47 18.71
CA LEU A 594 3.65 26.17 17.51
C LEU A 594 2.80 24.92 17.74
N LYS A 595 1.47 25.04 17.61
CA LYS A 595 0.52 23.92 17.76
C LYS A 595 0.92 22.66 16.96
N ARG A 596 1.44 22.82 15.75
CA ARG A 596 1.89 21.68 14.90
C ARG A 596 3.01 20.82 15.53
N TRP A 597 3.66 21.31 16.58
CA TRP A 597 4.74 20.65 17.31
C TRP A 597 4.30 20.10 18.68
N THR A 598 3.06 20.38 19.11
CA THR A 598 2.54 19.89 20.38
C THR A 598 2.00 18.47 20.30
N GLN A 599 1.75 17.86 21.46
CA GLN A 599 1.09 16.54 21.55
C GLN A 599 -0.36 16.62 21.03
N ASP A 600 -1.02 17.77 21.23
CA ASP A 600 -2.42 18.05 20.88
C ASP A 600 -2.61 18.47 19.40
N ALA A 601 -1.62 18.21 18.54
CA ALA A 601 -1.61 18.63 17.15
C ALA A 601 -2.71 17.96 16.29
N LYS A 602 -3.30 16.85 16.76
CA LYS A 602 -4.41 16.13 16.08
C LYS A 602 -5.79 16.36 16.70
N ASP A 603 -5.91 17.07 17.82
CA ASP A 603 -7.16 17.21 18.60
C ASP A 603 -8.30 17.90 17.85
N GLU A 604 -7.98 18.75 16.86
CA GLU A 604 -8.98 19.31 15.96
C GLU A 604 -9.43 18.28 14.93
N SER A 605 -10.76 18.11 14.86
CA SER A 605 -11.44 17.43 13.76
C SER A 605 -11.25 18.24 12.47
N ILE A 606 -10.79 17.57 11.43
CA ILE A 606 -10.65 18.18 10.10
C ILE A 606 -11.99 18.09 9.37
N VAL A 607 -12.37 19.18 8.72
CA VAL A 607 -13.59 19.27 7.91
C VAL A 607 -13.21 19.39 6.44
N ASP A 608 -13.90 18.66 5.56
CA ASP A 608 -13.71 18.74 4.12
C ASP A 608 -14.42 19.95 3.48
N ARG A 609 -14.32 20.06 2.15
CA ARG A 609 -14.95 21.12 1.36
C ARG A 609 -16.48 21.13 1.40
N GLU A 610 -17.09 20.02 1.78
CA GLU A 610 -18.54 19.81 1.82
C GLU A 610 -19.07 19.93 3.26
N GLY A 611 -18.23 20.32 4.23
CA GLY A 611 -18.61 20.49 5.63
C GLY A 611 -18.61 19.19 6.44
N ARG A 612 -18.08 18.08 5.90
CA ARG A 612 -18.05 16.77 6.57
C ARG A 612 -16.76 16.60 7.37
N VAL A 613 -16.86 16.00 8.56
CA VAL A 613 -15.69 15.58 9.35
C VAL A 613 -14.95 14.47 8.59
N VAL A 614 -13.67 14.69 8.28
CA VAL A 614 -12.82 13.76 7.54
C VAL A 614 -12.50 12.54 8.40
N ILE A 615 -12.91 11.36 7.93
CA ILE A 615 -12.57 10.09 8.54
C ILE A 615 -11.27 9.58 7.90
N GLU A 616 -10.19 9.49 8.68
CA GLU A 616 -8.85 9.09 8.20
C GLU A 616 -8.88 7.67 7.58
N ASP A 617 -9.49 6.68 8.24
CA ASP A 617 -9.68 5.33 7.70
C ASP A 617 -11.16 4.90 7.75
N ALA A 618 -11.94 5.33 6.75
CA ALA A 618 -13.37 5.00 6.63
C ALA A 618 -13.67 3.49 6.54
N MET A 619 -12.66 2.65 6.25
CA MET A 619 -12.81 1.20 6.14
C MET A 619 -12.45 0.45 7.42
N LEU A 620 -11.92 1.12 8.44
CA LEU A 620 -11.46 0.50 9.69
C LEU A 620 -12.56 -0.30 10.39
N ASP A 621 -13.77 0.24 10.54
CA ASP A 621 -14.89 -0.45 11.19
C ASP A 621 -15.43 -1.64 10.39
N ALA A 622 -15.35 -1.59 9.06
CA ALA A 622 -15.70 -2.72 8.20
C ALA A 622 -14.66 -3.84 8.34
N ARG A 623 -13.36 -3.50 8.33
CA ARG A 623 -12.25 -4.43 8.54
C ARG A 623 -12.29 -5.06 9.95
N ASN A 624 -12.58 -4.27 10.97
CA ASN A 624 -12.69 -4.73 12.37
C ASN A 624 -13.86 -5.70 12.56
N ARG A 625 -15.04 -5.40 11.99
CA ARG A 625 -16.19 -6.33 11.99
C ARG A 625 -15.91 -7.62 11.23
N HIS A 626 -15.25 -7.55 10.07
CA HIS A 626 -14.80 -8.75 9.35
C HIS A 626 -13.84 -9.60 10.21
N ALA A 627 -12.83 -8.98 10.82
CA ALA A 627 -11.91 -9.66 11.71
C ALA A 627 -12.60 -10.26 12.95
N GLN A 628 -13.65 -9.62 13.46
CA GLN A 628 -14.47 -10.16 14.56
C GLN A 628 -15.26 -11.40 14.12
N MET A 629 -15.97 -11.35 12.99
CA MET A 629 -16.70 -12.51 12.46
C MET A 629 -15.78 -13.71 12.24
N MET A 630 -14.58 -13.49 11.70
CA MET A 630 -13.59 -14.56 11.50
C MET A 630 -13.02 -15.12 12.80
N ARG A 631 -12.94 -14.34 13.89
CA ARG A 631 -12.48 -14.82 15.21
C ARG A 631 -13.48 -15.79 15.85
N GLU A 632 -14.78 -15.64 15.60
CA GLU A 632 -15.80 -16.57 16.09
C GLU A 632 -15.95 -17.79 15.16
N LEU A 633 -15.91 -17.55 13.84
CA LEU A 633 -16.16 -18.59 12.85
C LEU A 633 -15.04 -19.63 12.78
N ALA A 634 -13.77 -19.21 12.76
CA ALA A 634 -12.66 -20.16 12.56
C ALA A 634 -12.55 -21.20 13.70
N PRO A 635 -12.55 -20.84 15.00
CA PRO A 635 -12.52 -21.82 16.09
C PRO A 635 -13.77 -22.72 16.11
N THR A 636 -14.93 -22.21 15.70
CA THR A 636 -16.16 -23.00 15.58
C THR A 636 -15.99 -24.10 14.54
N CYS A 637 -15.42 -23.77 13.37
CA CYS A 637 -15.09 -24.76 12.33
C CYS A 637 -14.06 -25.79 12.81
N ASP A 638 -12.99 -25.35 13.48
CA ASP A 638 -11.93 -26.25 13.99
C ASP A 638 -12.45 -27.21 15.08
N MET A 639 -13.43 -26.79 15.89
CA MET A 639 -14.06 -27.61 16.91
C MET A 639 -14.91 -28.73 16.31
N VAL A 640 -15.74 -28.43 15.30
CA VAL A 640 -16.72 -29.39 14.77
C VAL A 640 -16.18 -30.30 13.65
N CYS A 641 -15.04 -29.97 13.04
CA CYS A 641 -14.56 -30.64 11.81
C CYS A 641 -14.24 -32.13 11.95
N HIS A 642 -14.15 -32.64 13.18
CA HIS A 642 -13.92 -34.06 13.49
C HIS A 642 -15.22 -34.89 13.54
N ASP A 643 -16.39 -34.26 13.60
CA ASP A 643 -17.71 -34.91 13.65
C ASP A 643 -18.57 -34.51 12.44
N GLU A 644 -19.11 -35.49 11.72
CA GLU A 644 -19.89 -35.28 10.50
C GLU A 644 -21.24 -34.59 10.77
N GLY A 645 -21.90 -34.92 11.87
CA GLY A 645 -23.19 -34.33 12.24
C GLY A 645 -23.06 -32.87 12.65
N GLN A 646 -22.08 -32.56 13.49
CA GLN A 646 -21.77 -31.19 13.93
C GLN A 646 -21.25 -30.32 12.79
N SER A 647 -20.38 -30.86 11.94
CA SER A 647 -19.93 -30.19 10.71
C SER A 647 -21.11 -29.84 9.80
N GLN A 648 -22.00 -30.81 9.55
CA GLN A 648 -23.17 -30.59 8.69
C GLN A 648 -24.17 -29.59 9.30
N PHE A 649 -24.34 -29.59 10.63
CA PHE A 649 -25.12 -28.59 11.35
C PHE A 649 -24.59 -27.17 11.12
N VAL A 650 -23.28 -26.95 11.33
CA VAL A 650 -22.67 -25.62 11.12
C VAL A 650 -22.77 -25.19 9.65
N ILE A 651 -22.50 -26.09 8.70
CA ILE A 651 -22.63 -25.79 7.25
C ILE A 651 -24.06 -25.38 6.89
N ASN A 652 -25.07 -26.09 7.42
CA ASN A 652 -26.48 -25.78 7.17
C ASN A 652 -26.89 -24.43 7.81
N ALA A 653 -26.44 -24.16 9.03
CA ALA A 653 -26.68 -22.87 9.70
C ALA A 653 -26.07 -21.70 8.91
N LEU A 654 -24.81 -21.82 8.46
CA LEU A 654 -24.15 -20.81 7.64
C LEU A 654 -24.85 -20.59 6.29
N ARG A 655 -25.37 -21.65 5.66
CA ARG A 655 -26.16 -21.52 4.43
C ARG A 655 -27.45 -20.75 4.66
N SER A 656 -28.20 -21.06 5.72
CA SER A 656 -29.44 -20.33 6.07
C SER A 656 -29.17 -18.87 6.46
N ILE A 657 -28.04 -18.57 7.11
CA ILE A 657 -27.60 -17.19 7.36
C ILE A 657 -27.30 -16.47 6.05
N ARG A 658 -26.57 -17.12 5.12
CA ARG A 658 -26.23 -16.56 3.80
C ARG A 658 -27.49 -16.21 3.00
N GLU A 659 -28.46 -17.11 2.96
CA GLU A 659 -29.76 -16.90 2.28
C GLU A 659 -30.48 -15.65 2.84
N LYS A 660 -30.61 -15.54 4.16
CA LYS A 660 -31.22 -14.37 4.82
C LYS A 660 -30.45 -13.07 4.58
N VAL A 661 -29.12 -13.13 4.49
CA VAL A 661 -28.28 -11.97 4.16
C VAL A 661 -28.50 -11.54 2.70
N GLU A 662 -28.62 -12.48 1.77
CA GLU A 662 -28.94 -12.16 0.36
C GLU A 662 -30.35 -11.59 0.19
N GLU A 663 -31.31 -11.97 1.03
CA GLU A 663 -32.63 -11.34 1.10
C GLU A 663 -32.54 -9.88 1.59
N ILE A 664 -31.78 -9.61 2.66
CA ILE A 664 -31.64 -8.27 3.26
C ILE A 664 -30.93 -7.28 2.33
N TYR A 665 -29.84 -7.70 1.68
CA TYR A 665 -29.05 -6.82 0.80
C TYR A 665 -29.57 -6.77 -0.64
N GLY A 666 -30.59 -7.58 -0.96
CA GLY A 666 -31.00 -7.90 -2.32
C GLY A 666 -30.00 -8.83 -2.99
N ASN A 667 -30.50 -9.78 -3.79
CA ASN A 667 -29.65 -10.76 -4.48
C ASN A 667 -28.56 -10.03 -5.29
N PRO A 668 -27.25 -10.23 -5.01
CA PRO A 668 -26.16 -9.57 -5.75
C PRO A 668 -26.23 -9.84 -7.25
N SER A 669 -26.83 -10.98 -7.64
CA SER A 669 -27.08 -11.38 -9.03
C SER A 669 -28.10 -10.50 -9.76
N SER A 670 -28.88 -9.68 -9.04
CA SER A 670 -29.81 -8.67 -9.60
C SER A 670 -29.20 -7.27 -9.71
N ARG A 671 -27.97 -7.05 -9.19
CA ARG A 671 -27.11 -5.93 -9.60
C ARG A 671 -26.32 -6.28 -10.86
N THR A 672 -27.01 -6.84 -11.85
CA THR A 672 -26.69 -6.50 -13.23
C THR A 672 -26.73 -4.98 -13.35
N TYR A 673 -25.70 -4.38 -13.93
CA TYR A 673 -25.81 -3.02 -14.45
C TYR A 673 -27.10 -2.92 -15.28
N ASP A 674 -27.85 -1.84 -15.09
CA ASP A 674 -29.07 -1.57 -15.86
C ASP A 674 -28.68 -1.21 -17.31
N GLY A 675 -28.35 -2.24 -18.07
CA GLY A 675 -28.23 -2.21 -19.51
C GLY A 675 -29.56 -2.66 -20.09
N GLY A 676 -30.49 -1.71 -20.22
CA GLY A 676 -31.78 -1.97 -20.85
C GLY A 676 -31.63 -2.62 -22.22
N GLU A 677 -32.47 -3.62 -22.52
CA GLU A 677 -32.53 -4.26 -23.84
C GLU A 677 -33.17 -3.34 -24.90
N ASP A 678 -32.51 -2.24 -25.27
CA ASP A 678 -32.77 -1.60 -26.56
C ASP A 678 -31.86 -2.22 -27.62
N LYS A 679 -32.46 -3.12 -28.41
CA LYS A 679 -31.82 -3.76 -29.58
C LYS A 679 -31.75 -2.83 -30.79
N GLU A 680 -31.08 -1.69 -30.64
CA GLU A 680 -30.63 -0.87 -31.77
C GLU A 680 -29.11 -0.69 -31.76
N ASN A 681 -28.45 -1.58 -32.51
CA ASN A 681 -27.16 -1.44 -33.19
C ASN A 681 -26.32 -0.16 -32.91
N ARG A 682 -25.76 -0.05 -31.69
CA ARG A 682 -24.65 0.88 -31.39
C ARG A 682 -23.38 0.10 -31.06
N GLN A 683 -22.27 0.54 -31.63
CA GLN A 683 -20.94 -0.02 -31.40
C GLN A 683 -20.47 0.25 -29.96
N PRO A 684 -19.55 -0.56 -29.39
CA PRO A 684 -19.03 -0.32 -28.05
C PRO A 684 -18.09 0.89 -28.02
N GLU A 685 -18.64 2.07 -27.71
CA GLU A 685 -17.86 3.24 -27.32
C GLU A 685 -17.22 3.02 -25.94
N ASN A 686 -15.97 2.60 -25.93
CA ASN A 686 -15.05 2.77 -24.81
C ASN A 686 -13.61 2.84 -25.36
N SER A 687 -13.30 3.98 -25.96
CA SER A 687 -12.03 4.26 -26.62
C SER A 687 -10.90 4.71 -25.68
N LEU A 688 -11.18 4.84 -24.38
CA LEU A 688 -10.29 5.46 -23.39
C LEU A 688 -8.93 4.73 -23.28
N ARG A 689 -7.84 5.49 -23.44
CA ARG A 689 -6.46 4.95 -23.44
C ARG A 689 -5.57 5.71 -22.46
N LEU A 690 -4.42 5.12 -22.12
CA LEU A 690 -3.35 5.85 -21.42
C LEU A 690 -2.52 6.57 -22.48
N LYS A 691 -2.36 7.89 -22.35
CA LYS A 691 -1.51 8.70 -23.24
C LYS A 691 -0.11 8.09 -23.25
N LYS A 692 0.39 7.76 -24.44
CA LYS A 692 1.77 7.32 -24.59
C LYS A 692 2.69 8.53 -24.54
N LYS A 693 3.80 8.41 -23.82
CA LYS A 693 4.84 9.46 -23.84
C LYS A 693 5.40 9.57 -25.25
N ASP A 694 5.23 10.75 -25.87
CA ASP A 694 5.79 11.04 -27.18
C ASP A 694 7.29 10.81 -27.20
N GLY A 695 7.74 10.14 -28.27
CA GLY A 695 9.09 9.60 -28.39
C GLY A 695 10.13 10.66 -28.74
N ASP A 696 10.29 11.70 -27.91
CA ASP A 696 11.32 12.70 -28.15
C ASP A 696 12.72 12.07 -28.07
N LYS A 697 13.45 12.16 -29.19
CA LYS A 697 14.78 11.55 -29.36
C LYS A 697 15.90 12.32 -28.66
N ARG A 698 15.64 13.45 -28.00
CA ARG A 698 16.70 14.26 -27.35
C ARG A 698 16.60 14.48 -25.84
N SER A 699 15.46 14.32 -25.15
CA SER A 699 15.42 14.39 -23.67
C SER A 699 15.65 13.05 -22.97
N LYS A 700 16.91 12.60 -22.92
CA LYS A 700 17.32 11.51 -22.00
C LYS A 700 17.43 12.06 -20.57
N ARG A 701 16.39 11.87 -19.74
CA ARG A 701 16.48 11.98 -18.26
C ARG A 701 17.75 11.28 -17.78
N LYS A 702 18.71 12.03 -17.21
CA LYS A 702 19.99 11.49 -16.71
C LYS A 702 19.67 10.51 -15.58
N LYS A 703 19.81 9.21 -15.85
CA LYS A 703 19.47 8.14 -14.90
C LYS A 703 20.18 8.30 -13.57
N ALA A 704 19.44 8.12 -12.48
CA ALA A 704 20.04 8.00 -11.16
C ALA A 704 20.95 6.75 -11.10
N TRP A 705 22.12 6.88 -10.48
CA TRP A 705 23.17 5.86 -10.48
C TRP A 705 22.72 4.49 -9.94
N ASN A 706 21.77 4.49 -8.99
CA ASN A 706 21.15 3.28 -8.43
C ASN A 706 20.46 2.40 -9.50
N GLU A 707 19.92 2.96 -10.58
CA GLU A 707 19.37 2.16 -11.68
C GLU A 707 20.46 1.40 -12.46
N ASN A 708 21.63 2.01 -12.63
CA ASN A 708 22.74 1.44 -13.41
C ASN A 708 23.48 0.33 -12.63
N LEU A 709 23.50 0.39 -11.29
CA LEU A 709 24.06 -0.66 -10.43
C LEU A 709 23.36 -2.02 -10.63
N SER A 710 22.04 -2.02 -10.85
CA SER A 710 21.25 -3.24 -11.05
C SER A 710 21.67 -4.09 -12.26
N ARG A 711 22.32 -3.47 -13.25
CA ARG A 711 22.80 -4.13 -14.47
C ARG A 711 24.24 -4.63 -14.39
N ARG A 712 25.12 -4.00 -13.59
CA ARG A 712 26.53 -4.41 -13.47
C ARG A 712 26.76 -5.64 -12.59
N LYS A 713 25.83 -6.01 -11.70
CA LYS A 713 25.93 -7.23 -10.87
C LYS A 713 25.48 -8.54 -11.55
N LYS A 714 25.26 -8.56 -12.87
CA LYS A 714 24.83 -9.77 -13.61
C LYS A 714 25.78 -10.27 -14.71
N SER A 715 26.95 -9.64 -14.92
CA SER A 715 27.91 -10.06 -15.95
C SER A 715 29.10 -10.87 -15.44
N ASN A 716 29.45 -10.78 -14.16
CA ASN A 716 30.59 -11.52 -13.58
C ASN A 716 30.08 -12.57 -12.60
N GLY A 717 30.03 -13.81 -13.05
CA GLY A 717 29.49 -14.94 -12.30
C GLY A 717 29.50 -16.23 -13.11
N ARG A 718 30.68 -16.61 -13.63
CA ARG A 718 30.92 -17.95 -14.20
C ARG A 718 32.07 -18.61 -13.45
N CYS A 719 31.87 -19.90 -13.19
CA CYS A 719 32.59 -20.75 -12.25
C CYS A 719 34.11 -20.74 -12.33
N ILE A 720 34.78 -20.78 -11.17
CA ILE A 720 35.88 -21.72 -10.93
C ILE A 720 35.62 -22.38 -9.57
N SER A 721 35.84 -23.69 -9.50
CA SER A 721 35.67 -24.54 -8.32
C SER A 721 37.00 -25.06 -7.81
N SER A 722 37.33 -24.86 -6.54
CA SER A 722 38.33 -25.67 -5.83
C SER A 722 38.18 -25.60 -4.30
N SER A 723 37.76 -26.72 -3.75
CA SER A 723 38.05 -27.29 -2.41
C SER A 723 39.06 -26.58 -1.47
N GLN A 724 38.58 -26.26 -0.25
CA GLN A 724 39.17 -26.58 1.09
C GLN A 724 40.60 -26.06 1.49
N PRO A 725 40.98 -26.06 2.79
CA PRO A 725 40.33 -25.37 3.92
C PRO A 725 41.33 -24.72 4.93
N LEU A 726 40.83 -24.31 6.11
CA LEU A 726 41.50 -24.12 7.43
C LEU A 726 42.30 -22.83 7.76
N ILE A 727 41.96 -22.29 8.95
CA ILE A 727 42.82 -21.68 9.99
C ILE A 727 43.66 -20.45 9.55
N ARG A 728 43.49 -19.26 10.14
CA ARG A 728 43.49 -18.95 11.59
C ARG A 728 42.70 -17.68 11.91
#